data_AF-A0A135L9L7-F1
#
_entry.id   AF-A0A135L9L7-F1
#
_cell.length_a   1.000
_cell.length_b   1.000
_cell.length_c   1.000
_cell.angle_alpha   90.00
_cell.angle_beta   90.00
_cell.angle_gamma   90.00
#
_symmetry.space_group_name_H-M   'P 1'
#
loop_
_entity.id
_entity.type
_entity.pdbx_description
1 polymer ?
#
loop_
_entity_poly.entity_id
_entity_poly.type
_entity_poly.pdbx_seq_one_letter_code
_entity_poly.pdbx_strand_id
1 'polypeptide(L)'
;MNRLDATEPQRPLGPLLREDNTNENYSRAIVLKAQKAKSWNPLRLVAIGSISIALWVAIRARDLIQRQDIDPLDFAARTSKVLSEIPLIDGHNDLPFLVRLQLNNQIYGGNLPFSQGLASHTDLKRMHQGKVGGQFWSVFVEHSVRDTLEQIDVAKRLVAEYSELQYCETAACARQAFKSKRISSMLGAEGLHQIGSSIAVIRQMYELGVRYITLTHNCDNAFATAATTVTETGKDNGLSDFGRAAIHEMNRLGMMIDLSHTSHRTMRDAIAVTRAPVIFSHSACYALAKSLRNTPDDVLQMLRRNGGVIMIFFANKFIRPDDPAKASLEDVVDHIFHAASIAGWDHVGIGSDFDGTPSVAVGIEDVSAYPKLIEAIMRRGATDDQHAITDNLALGVLGEKSPINASTGRMHLSALDPPSHPNLQGCSIRPTLPPNRQPNTGYQGSSSLDSLLGNVRQQTMLLGDLEAGSAFLPVGRDDEGPADATDFMNNASTIEGAQLLETLASSKINNTIAHFFYDWKGNGLESHVGAFLVQPFADAVIEEIVTVQRSENFRSDLLALSQRLFENSSRIVEIHRLMTLQDFINQYTGPNLRWETMGVILTLVGIAATEFRAPYALYRTEQERQALRTDLIQFGNKCSIFCEALDVLNDVHILFLYQTFQVQSVFYGDQSTLQADFLSVHQIDKSVGLKTWRRLNDAACALLAAGLHESIQEPRDTPFFLVEVRKRIFSRLYSIDISLAAFLGRPPRMTKKFCCIKLPLDIDEKCYSLSDTTLTRELEKLDLAGWNSQGHIRASAVMRWSTTTAMIREEALELLLGGNISNIQQRIIDLHHEINQAWENLPSFLRVSAHELWGSERPRTEMECLHMIRILYLQSTFLIEWTAWRHGIEQTSLFQSAMELICSVNDALVRREQLPNLGFISLAWRVASCALPAAGALALYLLQPSSRCRFKELDPPSRRQVIENLSVLIAHMDILHSPHDGNFKLFSQAKRSLQSVVDMLLQPLNPLGMETSSTSLGAEMPSADWMVPDYCGFDGDFW
;
A
#
# COMPACT_ATOMS: atom_id res chain seq x y z
N MET A 1 28.88 16.08 -77.16
CA MET A 1 30.02 15.98 -78.10
C MET A 1 31.11 15.23 -77.37
N ASN A 2 31.52 14.03 -77.84
CA ASN A 2 32.50 13.11 -77.23
C ASN A 2 32.14 12.54 -75.82
N ARG A 3 31.94 11.22 -75.67
CA ARG A 3 32.91 10.09 -75.49
C ARG A 3 33.32 9.91 -74.00
N LEU A 4 33.36 8.72 -73.38
CA LEU A 4 33.00 7.33 -73.78
C LEU A 4 32.73 6.47 -72.51
N ASP A 5 32.02 5.35 -72.68
CA ASP A 5 32.19 4.01 -72.06
C ASP A 5 32.17 3.78 -70.52
N ALA A 6 31.63 2.68 -69.99
CA ALA A 6 30.85 1.59 -70.63
C ALA A 6 30.01 0.72 -69.64
N THR A 7 28.98 0.08 -70.21
CA THR A 7 28.33 -1.18 -69.77
C THR A 7 27.67 -1.27 -68.39
N GLU A 8 26.51 -0.60 -68.30
CA GLU A 8 25.19 -1.23 -68.10
C GLU A 8 24.96 -2.56 -68.89
N PRO A 9 23.80 -3.26 -68.83
CA PRO A 9 22.60 -3.09 -67.98
C PRO A 9 22.36 -4.42 -67.16
N GLN A 10 21.20 -4.92 -66.68
CA GLN A 10 19.75 -4.61 -66.85
C GLN A 10 18.98 -4.65 -65.51
N ARG A 11 18.37 -3.50 -65.21
CA ARG A 11 17.00 -3.30 -64.66
C ARG A 11 15.98 -3.44 -65.84
N PRO A 12 14.63 -3.25 -65.73
CA PRO A 12 13.91 -2.42 -64.74
C PRO A 12 12.46 -2.86 -64.34
N LEU A 13 11.80 -2.00 -63.56
CA LEU A 13 10.40 -1.47 -63.62
C LEU A 13 9.22 -2.37 -64.07
N GLY A 14 8.00 -2.20 -63.55
CA GLY A 14 7.53 -1.09 -62.69
C GLY A 14 6.06 -1.19 -62.23
N PRO A 15 5.27 -0.09 -62.18
CA PRO A 15 4.51 0.27 -60.97
C PRO A 15 3.00 0.54 -61.19
N LEU A 16 2.32 1.12 -60.16
CA LEU A 16 0.95 1.72 -60.17
C LEU A 16 -0.21 0.69 -60.19
N LEU A 17 -1.40 0.86 -59.60
CA LEU A 17 -2.11 1.84 -58.72
C LEU A 17 -3.02 1.01 -57.75
N ARG A 18 -3.24 1.36 -56.47
CA ARG A 18 -4.32 2.21 -55.87
C ARG A 18 -5.74 1.58 -55.79
N GLU A 19 -6.51 2.03 -54.79
CA GLU A 19 -7.96 1.85 -54.55
C GLU A 19 -8.48 0.52 -53.92
N ASP A 20 -8.57 0.57 -52.59
CA ASP A 20 -9.80 0.48 -51.75
C ASP A 20 -10.63 -0.83 -51.54
N ASN A 21 -11.23 -0.82 -50.34
CA ASN A 21 -12.47 -1.46 -49.87
C ASN A 21 -12.52 -2.92 -49.34
N THR A 22 -12.77 -2.98 -48.02
CA THR A 22 -13.77 -3.81 -47.31
C THR A 22 -13.80 -5.33 -47.55
N ASN A 23 -13.09 -6.03 -46.66
CA ASN A 23 -13.65 -7.02 -45.73
C ASN A 23 -14.97 -7.73 -46.10
N GLU A 24 -14.89 -9.04 -46.39
CA GLU A 24 -16.02 -9.95 -46.23
C GLU A 24 -15.54 -11.33 -45.74
N ASN A 25 -16.20 -11.89 -44.73
CA ASN A 25 -16.04 -13.29 -44.34
C ASN A 25 -17.00 -14.14 -45.19
N TYR A 26 -16.58 -15.31 -45.67
CA TYR A 26 -17.03 -16.58 -45.10
C TYR A 26 -16.47 -17.83 -45.80
N SER A 27 -16.19 -18.83 -44.97
CA SER A 27 -15.93 -20.26 -45.21
C SER A 27 -16.42 -20.91 -46.52
N ARG A 28 -15.53 -21.68 -47.15
CA ARG A 28 -15.81 -23.11 -47.48
C ARG A 28 -14.53 -23.93 -47.72
N ALA A 29 -14.61 -25.23 -47.45
CA ALA A 29 -13.49 -26.16 -47.48
C ALA A 29 -13.35 -26.89 -48.82
N ILE A 30 -12.14 -27.40 -49.12
CA ILE A 30 -11.89 -28.36 -50.20
C ILE A 30 -11.10 -29.55 -49.65
N VAL A 31 -11.54 -30.76 -50.01
CA VAL A 31 -10.92 -32.04 -49.62
C VAL A 31 -9.66 -32.29 -50.44
N LEU A 32 -8.55 -32.67 -49.78
CA LEU A 32 -7.31 -33.02 -50.45
C LEU A 32 -7.39 -34.41 -51.12
N LYS A 33 -7.07 -34.45 -52.41
CA LYS A 33 -6.87 -35.68 -53.19
C LYS A 33 -5.45 -36.22 -52.94
N ALA A 34 -5.33 -37.51 -52.61
CA ALA A 34 -4.03 -38.15 -52.41
C ALA A 34 -3.22 -38.23 -53.73
N GLN A 35 -1.92 -37.95 -53.66
CA GLN A 35 -0.95 -38.30 -54.71
C GLN A 35 -0.15 -39.55 -54.31
N LYS A 36 0.14 -40.41 -55.29
CA LYS A 36 0.81 -41.70 -55.07
C LYS A 36 2.30 -41.53 -54.78
N ALA A 37 2.80 -42.28 -53.80
CA ALA A 37 4.23 -42.46 -53.60
C ALA A 37 4.89 -43.17 -54.79
N LYS A 38 6.13 -42.78 -55.12
CA LYS A 38 6.98 -43.51 -56.09
C LYS A 38 7.51 -44.80 -55.45
N SER A 39 7.54 -45.89 -56.20
CA SER A 39 8.05 -47.19 -55.75
C SER A 39 9.57 -47.17 -55.51
N TRP A 40 10.02 -47.65 -54.35
CA TRP A 40 11.44 -47.79 -54.03
C TRP A 40 11.99 -49.15 -54.49
N ASN A 41 13.26 -49.17 -54.91
CA ASN A 41 13.94 -50.38 -55.36
C ASN A 41 14.26 -51.31 -54.15
N PRO A 42 13.85 -52.60 -54.18
CA PRO A 42 13.97 -53.50 -53.03
C PRO A 42 15.39 -53.69 -52.51
N LEU A 43 16.42 -53.62 -53.37
CA LEU A 43 17.82 -53.75 -52.92
C LEU A 43 18.26 -52.60 -52.00
N ARG A 44 17.69 -51.39 -52.16
CA ARG A 44 17.93 -50.29 -51.21
C ARG A 44 17.17 -50.48 -49.91
N LEU A 45 15.97 -51.06 -49.95
CA LEU A 45 15.20 -51.38 -48.73
C LEU A 45 15.89 -52.47 -47.90
N VAL A 46 16.51 -53.47 -48.53
CA VAL A 46 17.30 -54.49 -47.81
C VAL A 46 18.57 -53.88 -47.19
N ALA A 47 19.29 -53.03 -47.91
CA ALA A 47 20.51 -52.38 -47.39
C ALA A 47 20.22 -51.35 -46.27
N ILE A 48 19.17 -50.55 -46.41
CA ILE A 48 18.71 -49.66 -45.33
C ILE A 48 18.20 -50.50 -44.15
N GLY A 49 17.41 -51.54 -44.42
CA GLY A 49 16.90 -52.46 -43.40
C GLY A 49 18.01 -53.17 -42.61
N SER A 50 19.05 -53.67 -43.25
CA SER A 50 20.17 -54.32 -42.54
C SER A 50 21.01 -53.34 -41.74
N ILE A 51 21.23 -52.11 -42.22
CA ILE A 51 21.88 -51.04 -41.45
C ILE A 51 20.98 -50.63 -40.26
N SER A 52 19.67 -50.45 -40.46
CA SER A 52 18.72 -50.12 -39.39
C SER A 52 18.61 -51.24 -38.36
N ILE A 53 18.64 -52.52 -38.77
CA ILE A 53 18.65 -53.67 -37.85
C ILE A 53 19.99 -53.76 -37.12
N ALA A 54 21.13 -53.56 -37.79
CA ALA A 54 22.43 -53.53 -37.12
C ALA A 54 22.53 -52.37 -36.11
N LEU A 55 22.00 -51.20 -36.45
CA LEU A 55 21.93 -50.05 -35.55
C LEU A 55 20.95 -50.30 -34.38
N TRP A 56 19.78 -50.90 -34.65
CA TRP A 56 18.80 -51.27 -33.62
C TRP A 56 19.33 -52.37 -32.69
N VAL A 57 20.05 -53.37 -33.21
CA VAL A 57 20.73 -54.39 -32.40
C VAL A 57 21.89 -53.78 -31.61
N ALA A 58 22.66 -52.84 -32.17
CA ALA A 58 23.72 -52.15 -31.44
C ALA A 58 23.14 -51.26 -30.32
N ILE A 59 22.03 -50.55 -30.57
CA ILE A 59 21.30 -49.76 -29.57
C ILE A 59 20.70 -50.69 -28.52
N ARG A 60 20.02 -51.78 -28.90
CA ARG A 60 19.44 -52.74 -27.94
C ARG A 60 20.49 -53.54 -27.15
N ALA A 61 21.63 -53.85 -27.73
CA ALA A 61 22.76 -54.41 -27.01
C ALA A 61 23.33 -53.39 -26.01
N ARG A 62 23.39 -52.11 -26.37
CA ARG A 62 23.77 -51.03 -25.47
C ARG A 62 22.75 -50.85 -24.34
N ASP A 63 21.46 -50.90 -24.61
CA ASP A 63 20.39 -50.90 -23.59
C ASP A 63 20.55 -52.09 -22.63
N LEU A 64 20.85 -53.28 -23.15
CA LEU A 64 21.05 -54.50 -22.34
C LEU A 64 22.34 -54.47 -21.51
N ILE A 65 23.40 -53.83 -22.00
CA ILE A 65 24.72 -53.78 -21.37
C ILE A 65 24.86 -52.57 -20.42
N GLN A 66 24.06 -51.51 -20.60
CA GLN A 66 24.05 -50.34 -19.72
C GLN A 66 22.95 -50.36 -18.65
N ARG A 67 22.14 -51.42 -18.56
CA ARG A 67 21.43 -51.73 -17.32
C ARG A 67 22.42 -52.24 -16.28
N GLN A 68 23.01 -51.31 -15.53
CA GLN A 68 23.33 -51.62 -14.14
C GLN A 68 21.99 -51.86 -13.44
N ASP A 69 21.69 -53.11 -13.11
CA ASP A 69 20.58 -53.43 -12.22
C ASP A 69 20.93 -52.90 -10.82
N ILE A 70 20.50 -51.66 -10.56
CA ILE A 70 20.43 -51.10 -9.20
C ILE A 70 19.52 -52.03 -8.40
N ASP A 71 19.94 -52.42 -7.19
CA ASP A 71 19.12 -53.26 -6.32
C ASP A 71 17.74 -52.59 -6.12
N PRO A 72 16.62 -53.29 -6.37
CA PRO A 72 15.28 -52.76 -6.14
C PRO A 72 15.06 -52.20 -4.72
N LEU A 73 15.84 -52.66 -3.74
CA LEU A 73 15.85 -52.24 -2.34
C LEU A 73 16.85 -51.10 -2.03
N ASP A 74 17.76 -50.75 -2.93
CA ASP A 74 18.62 -49.57 -2.81
C ASP A 74 17.84 -48.32 -3.26
N PHE A 75 16.95 -47.88 -2.37
CA PHE A 75 16.11 -46.71 -2.58
C PHE A 75 16.92 -45.42 -2.79
N ALA A 76 18.14 -45.34 -2.23
CA ALA A 76 19.02 -44.19 -2.37
C ALA A 76 19.63 -44.11 -3.78
N ALA A 77 20.16 -45.24 -4.31
CA ALA A 77 20.65 -45.29 -5.68
C ALA A 77 19.52 -45.13 -6.71
N ARG A 78 18.35 -45.74 -6.49
CA ARG A 78 17.14 -45.53 -7.31
C ARG A 78 16.73 -44.06 -7.33
N THR A 79 16.54 -43.43 -6.17
CA THR A 79 16.26 -41.99 -6.04
C THR A 79 17.32 -41.14 -6.76
N SER A 80 18.59 -41.51 -6.62
CA SER A 80 19.69 -40.76 -7.22
C SER A 80 19.66 -40.78 -8.76
N LYS A 81 19.31 -41.93 -9.36
CA LYS A 81 19.08 -42.09 -10.79
C LYS A 81 17.87 -41.27 -11.25
N VAL A 82 16.71 -41.40 -10.59
CA VAL A 82 15.46 -40.72 -10.98
C VAL A 82 15.65 -39.21 -11.06
N LEU A 83 16.18 -38.60 -10.00
CA LEU A 83 16.49 -37.18 -9.91
C LEU A 83 17.69 -36.74 -10.79
N SER A 84 18.20 -37.61 -11.67
CA SER A 84 19.20 -37.28 -12.70
C SER A 84 18.67 -37.43 -14.13
N GLU A 85 17.65 -38.27 -14.32
CA GLU A 85 16.96 -38.49 -15.61
C GLU A 85 15.74 -37.56 -15.77
N ILE A 86 15.14 -37.16 -14.64
CA ILE A 86 13.85 -36.45 -14.55
C ILE A 86 14.02 -35.23 -13.63
N PRO A 87 13.53 -34.03 -14.02
CA PRO A 87 13.54 -32.87 -13.13
C PRO A 87 12.58 -33.10 -11.96
N LEU A 88 12.97 -32.73 -10.75
CA LEU A 88 12.02 -32.39 -9.70
C LEU A 88 11.58 -30.95 -9.91
N ILE A 89 10.28 -30.73 -10.15
CA ILE A 89 9.71 -29.38 -10.23
C ILE A 89 8.86 -29.15 -8.99
N ASP A 90 9.20 -28.13 -8.22
CA ASP A 90 8.39 -27.67 -7.10
C ASP A 90 7.38 -26.60 -7.54
N GLY A 91 6.15 -26.74 -7.04
CA GLY A 91 4.99 -25.92 -7.39
C GLY A 91 4.86 -24.56 -6.71
N HIS A 92 5.50 -24.30 -5.57
CA HIS A 92 5.31 -23.07 -4.81
C HIS A 92 6.45 -22.80 -3.80
N ASN A 93 7.07 -21.62 -3.92
CA ASN A 93 8.16 -21.17 -3.04
C ASN A 93 8.22 -19.63 -2.97
N ASP A 94 8.29 -19.10 -1.75
CA ASP A 94 8.12 -17.68 -1.43
C ASP A 94 9.42 -16.92 -1.14
N LEU A 95 10.57 -17.46 -1.58
CA LEU A 95 11.84 -16.73 -1.52
C LEU A 95 11.74 -15.28 -2.08
N PRO A 96 10.98 -14.95 -3.15
CA PRO A 96 10.82 -13.56 -3.59
C PRO A 96 10.07 -12.67 -2.59
N PHE A 97 9.12 -13.24 -1.82
CA PHE A 97 8.42 -12.52 -0.75
C PHE A 97 9.35 -12.31 0.45
N LEU A 98 10.16 -13.31 0.82
CA LEU A 98 11.21 -13.16 1.85
C LEU A 98 12.24 -12.09 1.45
N VAL A 99 12.65 -12.05 0.17
CA VAL A 99 13.51 -11.00 -0.41
C VAL A 99 12.85 -9.62 -0.40
N ARG A 100 11.52 -9.51 -0.54
CA ARG A 100 10.78 -8.26 -0.33
C ARG A 100 10.86 -7.81 1.11
N LEU A 101 10.54 -8.69 2.05
CA LEU A 101 10.47 -8.38 3.48
C LEU A 101 11.84 -8.05 4.09
N GLN A 102 12.88 -8.83 3.78
CA GLN A 102 14.21 -8.70 4.40
C GLN A 102 15.11 -7.70 3.67
N LEU A 103 15.08 -7.68 2.32
CA LEU A 103 16.05 -6.93 1.51
C LEU A 103 15.41 -5.78 0.71
N ASN A 104 14.11 -5.53 0.85
CA ASN A 104 13.38 -4.52 0.06
C ASN A 104 13.63 -4.67 -1.45
N ASN A 105 13.69 -5.91 -1.95
CA ASN A 105 14.00 -6.29 -3.33
C ASN A 105 15.41 -5.91 -3.85
N GLN A 106 16.34 -5.53 -2.96
CA GLN A 106 17.74 -5.25 -3.26
C GLN A 106 18.59 -6.53 -3.22
N ILE A 107 18.76 -7.19 -4.37
CA ILE A 107 19.48 -8.47 -4.46
C ILE A 107 20.97 -8.33 -4.83
N TYR A 108 21.38 -7.18 -5.36
CA TYR A 108 22.72 -6.94 -5.90
C TYR A 108 23.72 -6.51 -4.82
N GLY A 109 25.00 -6.36 -5.18
CA GLY A 109 26.04 -5.82 -4.29
C GLY A 109 26.53 -6.79 -3.19
N GLY A 110 25.93 -7.98 -3.10
CA GLY A 110 26.18 -8.95 -2.02
C GLY A 110 25.01 -9.09 -1.05
N ASN A 111 24.01 -8.20 -1.12
CA ASN A 111 22.85 -8.14 -0.22
C ASN A 111 22.07 -9.47 -0.13
N LEU A 112 22.02 -10.23 -1.22
CA LEU A 112 21.46 -11.59 -1.24
C LEU A 112 22.57 -12.63 -1.48
N PRO A 113 23.15 -13.26 -0.44
CA PRO A 113 24.22 -14.26 -0.58
C PRO A 113 23.69 -15.66 -0.99
N PHE A 114 22.80 -15.74 -1.99
CA PHE A 114 22.08 -16.95 -2.43
C PHE A 114 22.98 -18.15 -2.79
N SER A 115 24.20 -17.90 -3.31
CA SER A 115 25.19 -18.94 -3.61
C SER A 115 26.01 -19.41 -2.41
N GLN A 116 26.04 -18.63 -1.31
CA GLN A 116 26.87 -18.91 -0.14
C GLN A 116 26.08 -19.63 0.96
N GLY A 117 24.81 -19.23 1.13
CA GLY A 117 23.84 -19.84 2.03
C GLY A 117 22.94 -18.78 2.67
N LEU A 118 21.70 -19.13 3.01
CA LEU A 118 20.71 -18.19 3.59
C LEU A 118 20.05 -18.72 4.87
N ALA A 119 19.62 -17.80 5.73
CA ALA A 119 18.76 -18.06 6.89
C ALA A 119 17.28 -18.19 6.48
N SER A 120 17.05 -19.01 5.44
CA SER A 120 15.78 -19.33 4.79
C SER A 120 15.72 -20.85 4.56
N HIS A 121 14.62 -21.35 4.03
CA HIS A 121 14.54 -22.72 3.51
C HIS A 121 15.26 -22.86 2.16
N THR A 122 15.34 -21.78 1.36
CA THR A 122 15.84 -21.84 -0.03
C THR A 122 17.14 -21.07 -0.24
N ASP A 123 18.22 -21.80 -0.60
CA ASP A 123 19.44 -21.24 -1.18
C ASP A 123 19.97 -22.13 -2.32
N LEU A 124 20.80 -21.59 -3.22
CA LEU A 124 21.25 -22.29 -4.43
C LEU A 124 22.03 -23.58 -4.13
N LYS A 125 22.80 -23.58 -3.04
CA LYS A 125 23.58 -24.74 -2.58
C LYS A 125 22.65 -25.85 -2.10
N ARG A 126 21.61 -25.53 -1.34
CA ARG A 126 20.57 -26.49 -0.94
C ARG A 126 19.75 -26.96 -2.14
N MET A 127 19.40 -26.09 -3.09
CA MET A 127 18.69 -26.49 -4.32
C MET A 127 19.49 -27.54 -5.12
N HIS A 128 20.81 -27.37 -5.23
CA HIS A 128 21.68 -28.37 -5.86
C HIS A 128 21.77 -29.67 -5.05
N GLN A 129 21.85 -29.61 -3.72
CA GLN A 129 21.84 -30.80 -2.85
C GLN A 129 20.52 -31.57 -2.97
N GLY A 130 19.39 -30.86 -3.05
CA GLY A 130 18.06 -31.42 -3.24
C GLY A 130 17.76 -31.91 -4.65
N LYS A 131 18.65 -31.65 -5.61
CA LYS A 131 18.47 -31.93 -7.05
C LYS A 131 17.23 -31.26 -7.65
N VAL A 132 16.94 -30.02 -7.24
CA VAL A 132 15.82 -29.24 -7.81
C VAL A 132 16.07 -29.01 -9.30
N GLY A 133 15.17 -29.52 -10.14
CA GLY A 133 15.20 -29.36 -11.59
C GLY A 133 14.41 -28.14 -12.08
N GLY A 134 13.40 -27.72 -11.31
CA GLY A 134 12.63 -26.51 -11.56
C GLY A 134 11.89 -26.01 -10.32
N GLN A 135 11.49 -24.74 -10.36
CA GLN A 135 10.79 -24.04 -9.29
C GLN A 135 9.78 -23.07 -9.90
N PHE A 136 8.53 -23.08 -9.42
CA PHE A 136 7.68 -21.89 -9.48
C PHE A 136 8.02 -20.98 -8.32
N TRP A 137 8.43 -19.76 -8.64
CA TRP A 137 8.62 -18.70 -7.66
C TRP A 137 7.28 -17.96 -7.49
N SER A 138 6.81 -17.87 -6.26
CA SER A 138 5.64 -17.08 -5.89
C SER A 138 5.95 -15.59 -6.05
N VAL A 139 5.06 -14.86 -6.71
CA VAL A 139 5.10 -13.38 -6.77
C VAL A 139 4.01 -12.77 -5.88
N PHE A 140 3.73 -13.43 -4.74
CA PHE A 140 2.76 -12.99 -3.74
C PHE A 140 3.04 -11.57 -3.21
N VAL A 141 1.94 -10.81 -3.05
CA VAL A 141 1.84 -9.62 -2.18
C VAL A 141 0.45 -9.57 -1.55
N GLU A 142 0.33 -8.95 -0.37
CA GLU A 142 -0.95 -8.81 0.32
C GLU A 142 -1.97 -7.97 -0.48
N HIS A 143 -1.54 -6.86 -1.10
CA HIS A 143 -2.39 -5.99 -1.90
C HIS A 143 -1.58 -5.27 -3.00
N SER A 144 -2.27 -4.57 -3.90
CA SER A 144 -1.74 -3.69 -4.97
C SER A 144 -1.16 -4.38 -6.21
N VAL A 145 -1.60 -3.90 -7.39
CA VAL A 145 -1.07 -4.28 -8.70
C VAL A 145 0.39 -3.83 -8.83
N ARG A 146 0.75 -2.63 -8.34
CA ARG A 146 2.13 -2.10 -8.37
C ARG A 146 3.08 -3.07 -7.69
N ASP A 147 2.75 -3.47 -6.48
CA ASP A 147 3.59 -4.31 -5.62
C ASP A 147 3.75 -5.71 -6.25
N THR A 148 2.73 -6.21 -6.96
CA THR A 148 2.86 -7.44 -7.76
C THR A 148 3.83 -7.27 -8.95
N LEU A 149 3.82 -6.12 -9.63
CA LEU A 149 4.78 -5.83 -10.70
C LEU A 149 6.22 -5.78 -10.16
N GLU A 150 6.42 -5.25 -8.95
CA GLU A 150 7.72 -5.27 -8.26
C GLU A 150 8.16 -6.70 -7.87
N GLN A 151 7.23 -7.59 -7.51
CA GLN A 151 7.56 -8.99 -7.23
C GLN A 151 7.88 -9.80 -8.50
N ILE A 152 7.17 -9.54 -9.61
CA ILE A 152 7.51 -10.10 -10.92
C ILE A 152 8.91 -9.64 -11.36
N ASP A 153 9.23 -8.36 -11.15
CA ASP A 153 10.55 -7.79 -11.41
C ASP A 153 11.65 -8.42 -10.53
N VAL A 154 11.50 -8.47 -9.20
CA VAL A 154 12.56 -9.03 -8.34
C VAL A 154 12.80 -10.51 -8.61
N ALA A 155 11.74 -11.30 -8.86
CA ALA A 155 11.87 -12.70 -9.22
C ALA A 155 12.56 -12.88 -10.58
N LYS A 156 12.28 -12.03 -11.58
CA LYS A 156 13.01 -12.03 -12.86
C LYS A 156 14.47 -11.59 -12.71
N ARG A 157 14.76 -10.60 -11.88
CA ARG A 157 16.13 -10.15 -11.57
C ARG A 157 16.94 -11.22 -10.84
N LEU A 158 16.34 -11.91 -9.86
CA LEU A 158 16.94 -13.05 -9.15
C LEU A 158 17.33 -14.15 -10.13
N VAL A 159 16.41 -14.53 -11.03
CA VAL A 159 16.63 -15.56 -12.04
C VAL A 159 17.62 -15.14 -13.15
N ALA A 160 17.83 -13.84 -13.34
CA ALA A 160 18.81 -13.30 -14.30
C ALA A 160 20.23 -13.18 -13.72
N GLU A 161 20.38 -13.00 -12.41
CA GLU A 161 21.68 -12.86 -11.73
C GLU A 161 22.44 -14.18 -11.65
N TYR A 162 21.74 -15.29 -11.33
CA TYR A 162 22.37 -16.60 -11.12
C TYR A 162 22.33 -17.46 -12.38
N SER A 163 23.51 -17.75 -12.92
CA SER A 163 23.70 -18.45 -14.21
C SER A 163 23.09 -19.87 -14.24
N GLU A 164 22.99 -20.49 -13.06
CA GLU A 164 22.48 -21.80 -12.73
C GLU A 164 20.94 -21.87 -12.83
N LEU A 165 20.27 -20.72 -12.75
CA LEU A 165 18.84 -20.58 -13.00
C LEU A 165 18.59 -20.34 -14.50
N GLN A 166 17.39 -20.68 -14.97
CA GLN A 166 16.92 -20.31 -16.30
C GLN A 166 15.45 -19.90 -16.23
N TYR A 167 15.16 -18.65 -16.56
CA TYR A 167 13.78 -18.19 -16.69
C TYR A 167 13.05 -18.94 -17.82
N CYS A 168 11.85 -19.45 -17.52
CA CYS A 168 11.05 -20.22 -18.46
C CYS A 168 9.56 -19.90 -18.39
N GLU A 169 8.95 -19.83 -19.57
CA GLU A 169 7.52 -19.55 -19.75
C GLU A 169 6.73 -20.73 -20.35
N THR A 170 7.41 -21.79 -20.79
CA THR A 170 6.82 -22.92 -21.54
C THR A 170 7.39 -24.26 -21.07
N ALA A 171 6.62 -25.32 -21.27
CA ALA A 171 7.04 -26.69 -20.98
C ALA A 171 8.37 -27.07 -21.66
N ALA A 172 8.53 -26.68 -22.93
CA ALA A 172 9.74 -26.96 -23.70
C ALA A 172 10.99 -26.26 -23.14
N CYS A 173 10.85 -25.01 -22.68
CA CYS A 173 11.94 -24.27 -22.04
C CYS A 173 12.43 -24.98 -20.78
N ALA A 174 11.53 -25.40 -19.90
CA ALA A 174 11.90 -26.07 -18.65
C ALA A 174 12.58 -27.43 -18.89
N ARG A 175 12.06 -28.25 -19.81
CA ARG A 175 12.73 -29.49 -20.24
C ARG A 175 14.11 -29.23 -20.88
N GLN A 176 14.33 -28.07 -21.51
CA GLN A 176 15.63 -27.68 -22.06
C GLN A 176 16.60 -27.17 -20.97
N ALA A 177 16.11 -26.40 -19.99
CA ALA A 177 16.90 -25.92 -18.85
C ALA A 177 17.50 -27.09 -18.07
N PHE A 178 16.67 -28.07 -17.68
CA PHE A 178 17.12 -29.26 -16.95
C PHE A 178 18.15 -30.07 -17.75
N LYS A 179 17.91 -30.30 -19.05
CA LYS A 179 18.90 -30.94 -19.96
C LYS A 179 20.20 -30.15 -20.10
N SER A 180 20.17 -28.85 -19.86
CA SER A 180 21.34 -27.95 -19.82
C SER A 180 21.95 -27.83 -18.41
N LYS A 181 21.49 -28.65 -17.45
CA LYS A 181 21.86 -28.63 -16.02
C LYS A 181 21.56 -27.31 -15.31
N ARG A 182 20.48 -26.62 -15.72
CA ARG A 182 19.97 -25.41 -15.07
C ARG A 182 18.59 -25.63 -14.48
N ILE A 183 18.30 -24.92 -13.39
CA ILE A 183 17.02 -24.98 -12.70
C ILE A 183 16.00 -24.13 -13.46
N SER A 184 14.93 -24.75 -13.98
CA SER A 184 13.88 -24.01 -14.69
C SER A 184 13.05 -23.18 -13.73
N SER A 185 13.11 -21.86 -13.86
CA SER A 185 12.43 -20.91 -12.99
C SER A 185 11.21 -20.33 -13.70
N MET A 186 10.02 -20.60 -13.16
CA MET A 186 8.73 -20.07 -13.61
C MET A 186 8.17 -19.10 -12.55
N LEU A 187 7.12 -18.34 -12.89
CA LEU A 187 6.41 -17.45 -11.96
C LEU A 187 4.93 -17.82 -11.83
N GLY A 188 4.38 -17.69 -10.62
CA GLY A 188 2.95 -17.76 -10.34
C GLY A 188 2.53 -16.70 -9.33
N ALA A 189 1.40 -16.03 -9.57
CA ALA A 189 0.86 -15.03 -8.64
C ALA A 189 -0.16 -15.69 -7.71
N GLU A 190 -0.15 -15.33 -6.43
CA GLU A 190 -0.92 -16.00 -5.40
C GLU A 190 -2.12 -15.13 -4.95
N GLY A 191 -3.19 -15.18 -5.74
CA GLY A 191 -4.47 -14.56 -5.40
C GLY A 191 -4.94 -13.51 -6.42
N LEU A 192 -6.21 -13.58 -6.84
CA LEU A 192 -6.81 -12.58 -7.75
C LEU A 192 -7.09 -11.22 -7.08
N HIS A 193 -6.74 -11.01 -5.81
CA HIS A 193 -6.64 -9.66 -5.25
C HIS A 193 -5.47 -8.88 -5.89
N GLN A 194 -4.40 -9.57 -6.30
CA GLN A 194 -3.21 -8.98 -6.92
C GLN A 194 -3.48 -8.29 -8.28
N ILE A 195 -4.59 -8.62 -8.96
CA ILE A 195 -4.99 -8.00 -10.24
C ILE A 195 -5.88 -6.74 -10.07
N GLY A 196 -6.13 -6.28 -8.84
CA GLY A 196 -6.91 -5.07 -8.58
C GLY A 196 -8.31 -5.11 -9.19
N SER A 197 -8.99 -6.25 -9.07
CA SER A 197 -10.30 -6.54 -9.69
C SER A 197 -10.37 -6.33 -11.20
N SER A 198 -9.24 -6.40 -11.92
CA SER A 198 -9.18 -6.14 -13.37
C SER A 198 -8.70 -7.35 -14.18
N ILE A 199 -9.60 -7.95 -14.97
CA ILE A 199 -9.27 -9.02 -15.93
C ILE A 199 -8.24 -8.55 -16.98
N ALA A 200 -8.09 -7.24 -17.22
CA ALA A 200 -7.02 -6.72 -18.07
C ALA A 200 -5.63 -6.93 -17.48
N VAL A 201 -5.48 -6.94 -16.15
CA VAL A 201 -4.20 -7.18 -15.48
C VAL A 201 -3.80 -8.66 -15.54
N ILE A 202 -4.76 -9.60 -15.65
CA ILE A 202 -4.45 -11.03 -15.96
C ILE A 202 -3.64 -11.14 -17.26
N ARG A 203 -4.04 -10.40 -18.31
CA ARG A 203 -3.29 -10.35 -19.58
C ARG A 203 -1.89 -9.76 -19.38
N GLN A 204 -1.79 -8.64 -18.67
CA GLN A 204 -0.51 -7.98 -18.40
C GLN A 204 0.44 -8.88 -17.59
N MET A 205 -0.06 -9.58 -16.57
CA MET A 205 0.73 -10.57 -15.82
C MET A 205 1.17 -11.73 -16.71
N TYR A 206 0.32 -12.22 -17.62
CA TYR A 206 0.69 -13.25 -18.59
C TYR A 206 1.76 -12.76 -19.59
N GLU A 207 1.66 -11.53 -20.09
CA GLU A 207 2.64 -10.88 -20.97
C GLU A 207 3.97 -10.61 -20.24
N LEU A 208 3.91 -10.29 -18.96
CA LEU A 208 5.05 -10.23 -18.04
C LEU A 208 5.54 -11.62 -17.60
N GLY A 209 4.92 -12.69 -18.08
CA GLY A 209 5.44 -14.06 -17.97
C GLY A 209 5.02 -14.85 -16.71
N VAL A 210 3.98 -14.41 -15.99
CA VAL A 210 3.30 -15.21 -14.97
C VAL A 210 2.52 -16.35 -15.63
N ARG A 211 2.58 -17.56 -15.06
CA ARG A 211 2.05 -18.77 -15.70
C ARG A 211 0.99 -19.54 -14.91
N TYR A 212 0.83 -19.27 -13.61
CA TYR A 212 -0.43 -19.54 -12.88
C TYR A 212 -0.91 -18.31 -12.12
N ILE A 213 -2.20 -18.25 -11.83
CA ILE A 213 -2.74 -17.41 -10.75
C ILE A 213 -3.61 -18.26 -9.83
N THR A 214 -3.34 -18.18 -8.53
CA THR A 214 -4.18 -18.76 -7.47
C THR A 214 -5.44 -17.92 -7.32
N LEU A 215 -6.64 -18.51 -7.27
CA LEU A 215 -7.87 -17.70 -7.32
C LEU A 215 -8.05 -16.82 -6.07
N THR A 216 -7.62 -17.28 -4.90
CA THR A 216 -7.57 -16.51 -3.64
C THR A 216 -6.23 -16.73 -2.95
N HIS A 217 -5.88 -15.89 -1.97
CA HIS A 217 -4.96 -16.25 -0.90
C HIS A 217 -5.79 -16.42 0.39
N ASN A 218 -5.32 -15.97 1.55
CA ASN A 218 -6.02 -16.06 2.84
C ASN A 218 -7.19 -15.08 3.02
N CYS A 219 -7.63 -14.40 1.95
CA CYS A 219 -8.80 -13.51 1.92
C CYS A 219 -9.70 -13.82 0.72
N ASP A 220 -11.00 -13.52 0.86
CA ASP A 220 -11.94 -13.49 -0.26
C ASP A 220 -11.61 -12.33 -1.20
N ASN A 221 -12.06 -12.42 -2.45
CA ASN A 221 -11.98 -11.32 -3.40
C ASN A 221 -13.18 -11.35 -4.35
N ALA A 222 -13.29 -10.37 -5.26
CA ALA A 222 -14.41 -10.24 -6.20
C ALA A 222 -14.64 -11.47 -7.12
N PHE A 223 -13.71 -12.44 -7.14
CA PHE A 223 -13.75 -13.62 -8.00
C PHE A 223 -14.16 -14.89 -7.24
N ALA A 224 -13.76 -15.06 -5.97
CA ALA A 224 -13.91 -16.32 -5.23
C ALA A 224 -13.81 -16.20 -3.70
N THR A 225 -14.43 -17.17 -3.00
CA THR A 225 -14.26 -17.36 -1.55
C THR A 225 -13.05 -18.24 -1.20
N ALA A 226 -12.33 -17.85 -0.13
CA ALA A 226 -11.16 -18.51 0.41
C ALA A 226 -11.48 -19.51 1.55
N ALA A 227 -10.62 -20.51 1.74
CA ALA A 227 -10.75 -21.51 2.80
C ALA A 227 -10.71 -20.90 4.22
N THR A 228 -9.98 -19.81 4.41
CA THR A 228 -9.91 -19.04 5.66
C THR A 228 -11.26 -18.42 6.02
N THR A 229 -11.97 -17.81 5.07
CA THR A 229 -13.32 -17.27 5.29
C THR A 229 -14.32 -18.35 5.67
N VAL A 230 -14.28 -19.54 5.06
CA VAL A 230 -15.12 -20.65 5.49
C VAL A 230 -14.73 -21.13 6.91
N THR A 231 -13.43 -21.13 7.24
CA THR A 231 -12.93 -21.52 8.57
C THR A 231 -13.37 -20.55 9.67
N GLU A 232 -13.40 -19.25 9.39
CA GLU A 232 -13.76 -18.20 10.35
C GLU A 232 -15.26 -17.93 10.45
N THR A 233 -16.00 -18.06 9.34
CA THR A 233 -17.41 -17.60 9.25
C THR A 233 -18.43 -18.69 8.95
N GLY A 234 -17.98 -19.87 8.49
CA GLY A 234 -18.85 -20.94 7.98
C GLY A 234 -19.59 -20.62 6.66
N LYS A 235 -19.44 -19.40 6.11
CA LYS A 235 -20.01 -19.02 4.81
C LYS A 235 -19.08 -19.49 3.69
N ASP A 236 -19.64 -20.13 2.66
CA ASP A 236 -18.92 -20.48 1.44
C ASP A 236 -19.74 -20.10 0.19
N ASN A 237 -19.41 -18.95 -0.40
CA ASN A 237 -20.10 -18.42 -1.58
C ASN A 237 -19.63 -19.07 -2.89
N GLY A 238 -18.43 -19.68 -2.89
CA GLY A 238 -17.84 -20.32 -4.06
C GLY A 238 -17.29 -19.32 -5.08
N LEU A 239 -17.47 -19.63 -6.37
CA LEU A 239 -16.96 -18.82 -7.49
C LEU A 239 -18.03 -17.82 -7.98
N SER A 240 -17.69 -16.53 -7.98
CA SER A 240 -18.56 -15.47 -8.53
C SER A 240 -18.62 -15.53 -10.07
N ASP A 241 -19.59 -14.88 -10.69
CA ASP A 241 -19.67 -14.81 -12.15
C ASP A 241 -18.51 -14.00 -12.76
N PHE A 242 -17.93 -13.06 -12.00
CA PHE A 242 -16.68 -12.40 -12.37
C PHE A 242 -15.48 -13.37 -12.28
N GLY A 243 -15.48 -14.28 -11.30
CA GLY A 243 -14.58 -15.43 -11.23
C GLY A 243 -14.70 -16.38 -12.43
N ARG A 244 -15.92 -16.63 -12.92
CA ARG A 244 -16.15 -17.40 -14.17
C ARG A 244 -15.53 -16.69 -15.38
N ALA A 245 -15.68 -15.37 -15.47
CA ALA A 245 -15.06 -14.57 -16.53
C ALA A 245 -13.52 -14.59 -16.45
N ALA A 246 -12.94 -14.48 -15.26
CA ALA A 246 -11.49 -14.61 -15.04
C ALA A 246 -10.97 -16.00 -15.46
N ILE A 247 -11.62 -17.09 -15.03
CA ILE A 247 -11.29 -18.46 -15.44
C ILE A 247 -11.33 -18.63 -16.96
N HIS A 248 -12.33 -18.06 -17.64
CA HIS A 248 -12.41 -18.11 -19.10
C HIS A 248 -11.30 -17.31 -19.79
N GLU A 249 -10.87 -16.18 -19.25
CA GLU A 249 -9.70 -15.44 -19.78
C GLU A 249 -8.40 -16.19 -19.54
N MET A 250 -8.20 -16.78 -18.35
CA MET A 250 -7.04 -17.63 -18.05
C MET A 250 -6.97 -18.84 -18.99
N ASN A 251 -8.10 -19.52 -19.23
CA ASN A 251 -8.21 -20.58 -20.23
C ASN A 251 -7.87 -20.09 -21.65
N ARG A 252 -8.28 -18.87 -22.04
CA ARG A 252 -8.00 -18.28 -23.36
C ARG A 252 -6.50 -17.95 -23.54
N LEU A 253 -5.84 -17.51 -22.47
CA LEU A 253 -4.40 -17.23 -22.45
C LEU A 253 -3.54 -18.50 -22.38
N GLY A 254 -4.08 -19.61 -21.88
CA GLY A 254 -3.26 -20.76 -21.48
C GLY A 254 -2.51 -20.49 -20.17
N MET A 255 -3.09 -19.67 -19.30
CA MET A 255 -2.65 -19.46 -17.92
C MET A 255 -3.27 -20.53 -17.03
N MET A 256 -2.47 -21.16 -16.16
CA MET A 256 -2.94 -22.21 -15.28
C MET A 256 -3.77 -21.61 -14.13
N ILE A 257 -4.86 -22.29 -13.79
CA ILE A 257 -5.73 -21.91 -12.66
C ILE A 257 -5.27 -22.71 -11.46
N ASP A 258 -4.87 -22.00 -10.39
CA ASP A 258 -4.49 -22.62 -9.13
C ASP A 258 -5.62 -22.47 -8.09
N LEU A 259 -5.92 -23.59 -7.42
CA LEU A 259 -7.00 -23.76 -6.45
C LEU A 259 -6.50 -23.94 -5.01
N SER A 260 -5.20 -23.84 -4.76
CA SER A 260 -4.68 -23.59 -3.41
C SER A 260 -5.36 -22.37 -2.78
N HIS A 261 -5.42 -22.32 -1.45
CA HIS A 261 -6.16 -21.31 -0.64
C HIS A 261 -7.69 -21.21 -0.86
N THR A 262 -8.24 -21.69 -1.97
CA THR A 262 -9.68 -21.56 -2.27
C THR A 262 -10.57 -22.39 -1.35
N SER A 263 -11.82 -21.96 -1.19
CA SER A 263 -12.83 -22.72 -0.44
C SER A 263 -13.22 -24.03 -1.15
N HIS A 264 -13.77 -24.97 -0.38
CA HIS A 264 -14.20 -26.27 -0.92
C HIS A 264 -15.31 -26.14 -1.98
N ARG A 265 -16.14 -25.10 -1.94
CA ARG A 265 -17.09 -24.79 -3.02
C ARG A 265 -16.39 -24.16 -4.22
N THR A 266 -15.51 -23.17 -4.02
CA THR A 266 -14.72 -22.55 -5.10
C THR A 266 -13.94 -23.62 -5.89
N MET A 267 -13.33 -24.59 -5.21
CA MET A 267 -12.65 -25.73 -5.87
C MET A 267 -13.58 -26.46 -6.85
N ARG A 268 -14.82 -26.76 -6.45
CA ARG A 268 -15.80 -27.49 -7.26
C ARG A 268 -16.33 -26.63 -8.40
N ASP A 269 -16.69 -25.38 -8.12
CA ASP A 269 -17.20 -24.44 -9.11
C ASP A 269 -16.14 -24.14 -10.20
N ALA A 270 -14.89 -23.94 -9.81
CA ALA A 270 -13.79 -23.67 -10.74
C ALA A 270 -13.51 -24.87 -11.66
N ILE A 271 -13.48 -26.10 -11.12
CA ILE A 271 -13.30 -27.33 -11.92
C ILE A 271 -14.51 -27.58 -12.84
N ALA A 272 -15.72 -27.14 -12.46
CA ALA A 272 -16.91 -27.24 -13.30
C ALA A 272 -16.95 -26.20 -14.46
N VAL A 273 -16.23 -25.08 -14.33
CA VAL A 273 -16.23 -23.96 -15.30
C VAL A 273 -15.01 -23.98 -16.23
N THR A 274 -13.86 -24.43 -15.74
CA THR A 274 -12.61 -24.47 -16.52
C THR A 274 -12.67 -25.46 -17.69
N ARG A 275 -12.02 -25.09 -18.80
CA ARG A 275 -11.83 -25.91 -20.00
C ARG A 275 -10.42 -26.51 -20.09
N ALA A 276 -9.59 -26.28 -19.08
CA ALA A 276 -8.21 -26.74 -18.99
C ALA A 276 -7.95 -27.44 -17.63
N PRO A 277 -6.91 -28.28 -17.52
CA PRO A 277 -6.42 -28.79 -16.24
C PRO A 277 -6.15 -27.66 -15.24
N VAL A 278 -6.55 -27.87 -13.99
CA VAL A 278 -6.20 -27.00 -12.86
C VAL A 278 -4.97 -27.53 -12.12
N ILE A 279 -4.40 -26.71 -11.24
CA ILE A 279 -3.46 -27.17 -10.22
C ILE A 279 -3.98 -26.81 -8.82
N PHE A 280 -3.44 -27.49 -7.81
CA PHE A 280 -3.25 -26.92 -6.48
C PHE A 280 -1.74 -26.80 -6.31
N SER A 281 -1.19 -25.59 -6.32
CA SER A 281 0.27 -25.36 -6.33
C SER A 281 0.95 -25.78 -5.03
N HIS A 282 0.21 -25.80 -3.92
CA HIS A 282 0.63 -26.24 -2.60
C HIS A 282 -0.59 -26.53 -1.70
N SER A 283 -0.94 -27.80 -1.45
CA SER A 283 -2.10 -28.21 -0.63
C SER A 283 -1.90 -29.62 -0.04
N ALA A 284 -2.70 -30.07 0.92
CA ALA A 284 -2.71 -31.48 1.39
C ALA A 284 -4.13 -32.07 1.42
N CYS A 285 -4.30 -33.28 1.98
CA CYS A 285 -5.54 -34.06 1.88
C CYS A 285 -6.46 -33.91 3.12
N TYR A 286 -7.70 -33.47 2.92
CA TYR A 286 -8.68 -33.26 3.99
C TYR A 286 -9.09 -34.55 4.72
N ALA A 287 -8.97 -35.71 4.07
CA ALA A 287 -9.26 -37.00 4.69
C ALA A 287 -8.36 -37.27 5.91
N LEU A 288 -7.07 -36.99 5.78
CA LEU A 288 -6.06 -37.22 6.82
C LEU A 288 -5.99 -36.05 7.82
N ALA A 289 -6.11 -34.81 7.35
CA ALA A 289 -5.93 -33.61 8.17
C ALA A 289 -7.08 -32.60 7.97
N LYS A 290 -7.86 -32.37 9.03
CA LYS A 290 -9.14 -31.60 9.02
C LYS A 290 -8.97 -30.07 9.02
N SER A 291 -8.12 -29.54 8.13
CA SER A 291 -8.06 -28.10 7.84
C SER A 291 -8.76 -27.80 6.52
N LEU A 292 -9.63 -26.80 6.44
CA LEU A 292 -10.31 -26.44 5.18
C LEU A 292 -9.34 -25.95 4.09
N ARG A 293 -8.09 -25.61 4.45
CA ARG A 293 -7.00 -25.33 3.51
C ARG A 293 -6.54 -26.57 2.71
N ASN A 294 -6.96 -27.77 3.13
CA ASN A 294 -6.68 -29.05 2.47
C ASN A 294 -7.85 -29.48 1.55
N THR A 295 -7.50 -30.15 0.46
CA THR A 295 -8.43 -30.58 -0.61
C THR A 295 -9.22 -31.83 -0.21
N PRO A 296 -10.55 -31.87 -0.41
CA PRO A 296 -11.38 -33.04 -0.08
C PRO A 296 -11.38 -34.12 -1.17
N ASP A 297 -11.67 -35.35 -0.76
CA ASP A 297 -11.56 -36.56 -1.60
C ASP A 297 -12.45 -36.55 -2.85
N ASP A 298 -13.58 -35.84 -2.83
CA ASP A 298 -14.44 -35.69 -4.01
C ASP A 298 -13.84 -34.72 -5.03
N VAL A 299 -13.13 -33.67 -4.58
CA VAL A 299 -12.35 -32.77 -5.46
C VAL A 299 -11.12 -33.51 -6.02
N LEU A 300 -10.47 -34.38 -5.24
CA LEU A 300 -9.42 -35.28 -5.75
C LEU A 300 -9.94 -36.23 -6.84
N GLN A 301 -11.18 -36.74 -6.71
CA GLN A 301 -11.85 -37.51 -7.79
C GLN A 301 -12.19 -36.66 -9.02
N MET A 302 -12.44 -35.35 -8.84
CA MET A 302 -12.67 -34.42 -9.95
C MET A 302 -11.37 -34.13 -10.74
N LEU A 303 -10.21 -33.99 -10.06
CA LEU A 303 -8.91 -33.82 -10.73
C LEU A 303 -8.63 -34.92 -11.75
N ARG A 304 -8.92 -36.18 -11.41
CA ARG A 304 -8.79 -37.35 -12.29
C ARG A 304 -9.59 -37.25 -13.60
N ARG A 305 -10.66 -36.45 -13.62
CA ARG A 305 -11.48 -36.18 -14.82
C ARG A 305 -11.07 -34.91 -15.55
N ASN A 306 -10.66 -33.89 -14.81
CA ASN A 306 -10.20 -32.60 -15.32
C ASN A 306 -8.78 -32.66 -15.94
N GLY A 307 -7.94 -33.60 -15.50
CA GLY A 307 -6.55 -33.72 -15.92
C GLY A 307 -5.55 -32.95 -15.06
N GLY A 308 -6.01 -32.29 -13.99
CA GLY A 308 -5.20 -31.46 -13.08
C GLY A 308 -4.41 -32.24 -12.03
N VAL A 309 -3.60 -31.53 -11.24
CA VAL A 309 -2.70 -32.09 -10.20
C VAL A 309 -2.92 -31.41 -8.85
N ILE A 310 -2.75 -32.17 -7.76
CA ILE A 310 -2.48 -31.61 -6.42
C ILE A 310 -0.98 -31.73 -6.10
N MET A 311 -0.35 -30.60 -5.76
CA MET A 311 1.05 -30.54 -5.34
C MET A 311 1.11 -30.51 -3.81
N ILE A 312 1.77 -31.50 -3.21
CA ILE A 312 1.74 -31.68 -1.74
C ILE A 312 2.79 -30.78 -1.06
N PHE A 313 2.33 -30.03 -0.06
CA PHE A 313 3.13 -29.08 0.73
C PHE A 313 3.60 -29.59 2.08
N PHE A 314 4.51 -28.87 2.74
CA PHE A 314 5.19 -29.34 3.95
C PHE A 314 4.82 -28.59 5.23
N ALA A 315 3.91 -27.62 5.16
CA ALA A 315 3.47 -26.83 6.30
C ALA A 315 2.81 -27.70 7.40
N ASN A 316 3.51 -27.81 8.53
CA ASN A 316 3.16 -28.72 9.63
C ASN A 316 1.73 -28.53 10.16
N LYS A 317 1.28 -27.27 10.28
CA LYS A 317 -0.07 -26.83 10.68
C LYS A 317 -1.22 -27.39 9.82
N PHE A 318 -0.91 -27.83 8.59
CA PHE A 318 -1.88 -28.39 7.66
C PHE A 318 -1.66 -29.89 7.40
N ILE A 319 -0.44 -30.40 7.60
CA ILE A 319 -0.13 -31.84 7.54
C ILE A 319 -0.62 -32.59 8.78
N ARG A 320 -0.46 -32.01 9.99
CA ARG A 320 -0.92 -32.59 11.27
C ARG A 320 -1.53 -31.50 12.18
N PRO A 321 -2.73 -30.98 11.87
CA PRO A 321 -3.34 -29.85 12.60
C PRO A 321 -3.56 -30.11 14.10
N ASP A 322 -3.83 -31.36 14.49
CA ASP A 322 -4.06 -31.73 15.89
C ASP A 322 -2.78 -31.72 16.75
N ASP A 323 -1.60 -31.83 16.12
CA ASP A 323 -0.29 -31.84 16.79
C ASP A 323 0.83 -31.43 15.80
N PRO A 324 0.93 -30.13 15.41
CA PRO A 324 1.85 -29.70 14.35
C PRO A 324 3.33 -29.95 14.70
N ALA A 325 3.69 -29.95 15.98
CA ALA A 325 5.03 -30.26 16.45
C ALA A 325 5.46 -31.71 16.20
N LYS A 326 4.50 -32.62 15.91
CA LYS A 326 4.75 -33.99 15.48
C LYS A 326 4.48 -34.24 13.99
N ALA A 327 4.30 -33.21 13.16
CA ALA A 327 4.26 -33.41 11.71
C ALA A 327 5.65 -33.85 11.21
N SER A 328 5.72 -34.92 10.43
CA SER A 328 6.96 -35.48 9.91
C SER A 328 6.92 -35.71 8.39
N LEU A 329 8.09 -35.92 7.79
CA LEU A 329 8.24 -36.34 6.39
C LEU A 329 7.42 -37.59 6.09
N GLU A 330 7.26 -38.53 7.04
CA GLU A 330 6.41 -39.71 6.86
C GLU A 330 4.93 -39.34 6.73
N ASP A 331 4.42 -38.35 7.49
CA ASP A 331 3.04 -37.87 7.34
C ASP A 331 2.83 -37.15 5.99
N VAL A 332 3.86 -36.47 5.47
CA VAL A 332 3.84 -35.91 4.10
C VAL A 332 3.72 -37.05 3.06
N VAL A 333 4.42 -38.17 3.26
CA VAL A 333 4.28 -39.36 2.40
C VAL A 333 2.88 -39.97 2.51
N ASP A 334 2.25 -39.99 3.68
CA ASP A 334 0.85 -40.41 3.83
C ASP A 334 -0.11 -39.55 2.98
N HIS A 335 0.07 -38.22 2.97
CA HIS A 335 -0.72 -37.33 2.09
C HIS A 335 -0.48 -37.60 0.59
N ILE A 336 0.77 -37.85 0.17
CA ILE A 336 1.10 -38.20 -1.21
C ILE A 336 0.44 -39.52 -1.63
N PHE A 337 0.53 -40.57 -0.80
CA PHE A 337 -0.09 -41.87 -1.09
C PHE A 337 -1.63 -41.80 -1.07
N HIS A 338 -2.23 -41.02 -0.16
CA HIS A 338 -3.68 -40.82 -0.14
C HIS A 338 -4.17 -40.15 -1.43
N ALA A 339 -3.55 -39.03 -1.83
CA ALA A 339 -3.88 -38.35 -3.09
C ALA A 339 -3.72 -39.28 -4.31
N ALA A 340 -2.62 -40.04 -4.37
CA ALA A 340 -2.33 -40.97 -5.46
C ALA A 340 -3.32 -42.14 -5.51
N SER A 341 -3.84 -42.60 -4.37
CA SER A 341 -4.83 -43.69 -4.32
C SER A 341 -6.19 -43.30 -4.92
N ILE A 342 -6.56 -42.02 -4.82
CA ILE A 342 -7.85 -41.49 -5.29
C ILE A 342 -7.73 -40.95 -6.72
N ALA A 343 -6.87 -39.95 -6.91
CA ALA A 343 -6.72 -39.27 -8.19
C ALA A 343 -5.88 -40.11 -9.18
N GLY A 344 -4.87 -40.82 -8.69
CA GLY A 344 -3.86 -41.53 -9.49
C GLY A 344 -2.50 -40.83 -9.41
N TRP A 345 -1.40 -41.58 -9.58
CA TRP A 345 -0.03 -41.01 -9.52
C TRP A 345 0.21 -39.86 -10.51
N ASP A 346 -0.42 -39.89 -11.69
CA ASP A 346 -0.36 -38.79 -12.68
C ASP A 346 -0.94 -37.46 -12.18
N HIS A 347 -1.66 -37.48 -11.05
CA HIS A 347 -2.40 -36.35 -10.48
C HIS A 347 -1.81 -35.85 -9.14
N VAL A 348 -0.58 -36.26 -8.80
CA VAL A 348 0.15 -35.80 -7.60
C VAL A 348 1.54 -35.26 -7.96
N GLY A 349 1.92 -34.14 -7.34
CA GLY A 349 3.25 -33.52 -7.43
C GLY A 349 3.73 -32.98 -6.09
N ILE A 350 4.78 -32.15 -6.11
CA ILE A 350 5.37 -31.50 -4.93
C ILE A 350 5.24 -29.98 -5.06
N GLY A 351 4.89 -29.30 -3.98
CA GLY A 351 4.73 -27.84 -3.94
C GLY A 351 4.90 -27.34 -2.53
N SER A 352 6.13 -26.99 -2.18
CA SER A 352 6.65 -27.08 -0.82
C SER A 352 6.00 -26.17 0.23
N ASP A 353 5.56 -24.96 -0.14
CA ASP A 353 5.32 -23.84 0.81
C ASP A 353 6.62 -23.44 1.55
N PHE A 354 7.79 -23.69 0.94
CA PHE A 354 9.07 -23.23 1.48
C PHE A 354 9.18 -21.70 1.39
N ASP A 355 9.66 -21.11 2.48
CA ASP A 355 9.73 -19.67 2.76
C ASP A 355 8.38 -18.95 2.91
N GLY A 356 7.24 -19.62 2.63
CA GLY A 356 5.88 -19.14 2.90
C GLY A 356 5.39 -19.47 4.33
N THR A 357 5.80 -20.60 4.89
CA THR A 357 5.51 -20.99 6.29
C THR A 357 6.71 -20.85 7.22
N PRO A 358 6.55 -20.37 8.48
CA PRO A 358 7.64 -20.29 9.45
C PRO A 358 8.05 -21.64 10.04
N SER A 359 7.34 -22.73 9.70
CA SER A 359 7.67 -24.09 10.13
C SER A 359 7.07 -25.16 9.22
N VAL A 360 7.88 -26.17 8.91
CA VAL A 360 7.57 -27.33 8.08
C VAL A 360 7.61 -28.63 8.89
N ALA A 361 7.30 -29.76 8.27
CA ALA A 361 7.36 -31.09 8.88
C ALA A 361 8.81 -31.57 9.12
N VAL A 362 9.03 -32.30 10.23
CA VAL A 362 10.35 -32.80 10.64
C VAL A 362 10.88 -33.85 9.65
N GLY A 363 12.14 -33.69 9.23
CA GLY A 363 12.81 -34.49 8.20
C GLY A 363 12.82 -33.85 6.80
N ILE A 364 12.00 -32.81 6.59
CA ILE A 364 11.92 -32.03 5.34
C ILE A 364 12.13 -30.53 5.61
N GLU A 365 13.20 -30.23 6.36
CA GLU A 365 13.50 -28.89 6.87
C GLU A 365 13.71 -27.83 5.79
N ASP A 366 14.28 -28.18 4.63
CA ASP A 366 14.67 -27.24 3.59
C ASP A 366 14.74 -27.92 2.20
N VAL A 367 15.00 -27.13 1.15
CA VAL A 367 15.04 -27.64 -0.25
C VAL A 367 16.11 -28.71 -0.52
N SER A 368 17.08 -28.94 0.39
CA SER A 368 18.03 -30.06 0.26
C SER A 368 17.41 -31.43 0.59
N ALA A 369 16.24 -31.45 1.23
CA ALA A 369 15.64 -32.67 1.75
C ALA A 369 14.80 -33.48 0.75
N TYR A 370 14.48 -32.96 -0.45
CA TYR A 370 13.67 -33.68 -1.45
C TYR A 370 14.15 -35.12 -1.76
N PRO A 371 15.46 -35.45 -1.85
CA PRO A 371 15.90 -36.83 -2.04
C PRO A 371 15.47 -37.77 -0.91
N LYS A 372 15.41 -37.29 0.35
CA LYS A 372 14.89 -38.08 1.49
C LYS A 372 13.40 -38.40 1.30
N LEU A 373 12.63 -37.44 0.76
CA LEU A 373 11.20 -37.60 0.49
C LEU A 373 10.98 -38.66 -0.60
N ILE A 374 11.70 -38.56 -1.73
CA ILE A 374 11.61 -39.55 -2.81
C ILE A 374 12.07 -40.93 -2.33
N GLU A 375 13.13 -41.03 -1.51
CA GLU A 375 13.57 -42.30 -0.92
C GLU A 375 12.50 -42.92 -0.01
N ALA A 376 11.85 -42.12 0.84
CA ALA A 376 10.77 -42.58 1.70
C ALA A 376 9.54 -43.05 0.90
N ILE A 377 9.19 -42.34 -0.18
CA ILE A 377 8.12 -42.73 -1.11
C ILE A 377 8.44 -44.07 -1.78
N MET A 378 9.68 -44.27 -2.27
CA MET A 378 10.12 -45.56 -2.82
C MET A 378 10.13 -46.67 -1.75
N ARG A 379 10.57 -46.38 -0.53
CA ARG A 379 10.56 -47.30 0.62
C ARG A 379 9.15 -47.78 0.99
N ARG A 380 8.13 -46.94 0.80
CA ARG A 380 6.71 -47.30 0.94
C ARG A 380 6.11 -48.03 -0.27
N GLY A 381 6.93 -48.40 -1.26
CA GLY A 381 6.53 -49.26 -2.37
C GLY A 381 6.28 -48.54 -3.70
N ALA A 382 6.62 -47.25 -3.83
CA ALA A 382 6.57 -46.58 -5.12
C ALA A 382 7.64 -47.15 -6.09
N THR A 383 7.22 -47.39 -7.33
CA THR A 383 8.06 -48.04 -8.34
C THR A 383 8.99 -47.06 -9.05
N ASP A 384 10.01 -47.58 -9.74
CA ASP A 384 10.51 -46.88 -10.92
C ASP A 384 9.33 -46.71 -11.91
N ASP A 385 9.34 -45.61 -12.67
CA ASP A 385 8.28 -45.12 -13.54
C ASP A 385 6.97 -44.66 -12.83
N GLN A 386 6.92 -44.63 -11.49
CA GLN A 386 6.00 -43.79 -10.71
C GLN A 386 6.61 -42.39 -10.39
N HIS A 387 7.60 -41.97 -11.21
CA HIS A 387 8.27 -40.67 -11.15
C HIS A 387 7.36 -39.46 -11.48
N ALA A 388 6.06 -39.68 -11.63
CA ALA A 388 5.05 -38.64 -11.82
C ALA A 388 5.22 -37.49 -10.80
N ILE A 389 5.47 -37.85 -9.54
CA ILE A 389 5.65 -36.92 -8.41
C ILE A 389 6.75 -35.87 -8.66
N THR A 390 7.71 -36.14 -9.54
CA THR A 390 8.81 -35.22 -9.89
C THR A 390 8.59 -34.46 -11.22
N ASP A 391 8.16 -35.12 -12.32
CA ASP A 391 7.99 -34.46 -13.64
C ASP A 391 6.62 -33.79 -13.84
N ASN A 392 5.56 -34.28 -13.17
CA ASN A 392 4.21 -34.03 -13.68
C ASN A 392 3.68 -32.62 -13.37
N LEU A 393 3.18 -32.06 -14.48
CA LEU A 393 2.08 -31.10 -14.55
C LEU A 393 2.34 -29.61 -14.26
N ALA A 394 3.59 -29.21 -14.05
CA ALA A 394 4.02 -27.95 -14.66
C ALA A 394 3.92 -28.07 -16.20
N LEU A 395 4.57 -29.10 -16.73
CA LEU A 395 4.89 -29.22 -18.15
C LEU A 395 3.75 -29.77 -19.01
N GLY A 396 2.85 -30.56 -18.42
CA GLY A 396 1.68 -31.11 -19.12
C GLY A 396 0.62 -30.05 -19.43
N VAL A 397 0.36 -29.14 -18.47
CA VAL A 397 -0.60 -28.03 -18.63
C VAL A 397 0.00 -26.91 -19.49
N LEU A 398 1.29 -26.59 -19.31
CA LEU A 398 2.04 -25.62 -20.13
C LEU A 398 2.35 -26.09 -21.58
N GLY A 399 1.87 -27.26 -22.01
CA GLY A 399 2.41 -27.95 -23.19
C GLY A 399 1.40 -28.65 -24.09
N GLU A 400 0.85 -29.79 -23.65
CA GLU A 400 0.47 -30.86 -24.58
C GLU A 400 -0.98 -31.36 -24.48
N LYS A 401 -1.78 -30.89 -23.50
CA LYS A 401 -3.18 -31.33 -23.29
C LYS A 401 -4.24 -30.22 -23.30
N SER A 402 -3.98 -29.06 -23.92
CA SER A 402 -5.03 -28.06 -24.20
C SER A 402 -5.65 -28.29 -25.59
N PRO A 403 -6.92 -28.73 -25.72
CA PRO A 403 -7.53 -29.04 -27.03
C PRO A 403 -7.85 -27.80 -27.88
N ILE A 404 -7.74 -26.60 -27.31
CA ILE A 404 -8.39 -25.38 -27.80
C ILE A 404 -7.66 -24.78 -29.01
N ASN A 405 -6.33 -24.80 -29.03
CA ASN A 405 -5.53 -24.13 -30.06
C ASN A 405 -5.29 -24.95 -31.34
N ALA A 406 -5.94 -26.11 -31.50
CA ALA A 406 -5.80 -26.96 -32.68
C ALA A 406 -6.90 -26.76 -33.75
N SER A 407 -8.09 -26.25 -33.40
CA SER A 407 -9.23 -26.26 -34.33
C SER A 407 -10.36 -25.25 -34.08
N THR A 408 -10.07 -23.95 -34.20
CA THR A 408 -10.98 -22.88 -34.66
C THR A 408 -10.10 -21.64 -34.93
N GLY A 409 -10.34 -20.78 -35.91
CA GLY A 409 -11.37 -20.72 -36.95
C GLY A 409 -11.45 -19.27 -37.41
N ARG A 410 -11.07 -18.95 -38.66
CA ARG A 410 -10.94 -17.55 -39.10
C ARG A 410 -12.27 -16.79 -38.98
N MET A 411 -12.23 -15.65 -38.31
CA MET A 411 -13.10 -14.51 -38.61
C MET A 411 -12.23 -13.27 -38.77
N HIS A 412 -12.35 -12.60 -39.93
CA HIS A 412 -11.87 -11.24 -40.09
C HIS A 412 -12.75 -10.29 -39.29
N LEU A 413 -12.11 -9.42 -38.50
CA LEU A 413 -12.59 -8.08 -38.22
C LEU A 413 -11.53 -7.13 -38.80
N SER A 414 -11.93 -6.31 -39.76
CA SER A 414 -11.05 -5.37 -40.45
C SER A 414 -11.06 -3.99 -39.80
N ALA A 415 -9.96 -3.26 -39.99
CA ALA A 415 -9.92 -1.80 -40.07
C ALA A 415 -10.45 -1.03 -38.84
N LEU A 416 -9.53 -0.75 -37.91
CA LEU A 416 -9.42 0.57 -37.27
C LEU A 416 -7.93 0.79 -36.92
N ASP A 417 -7.15 1.26 -37.90
CA ASP A 417 -5.73 1.58 -37.72
C ASP A 417 -5.55 2.97 -37.10
N PRO A 418 -4.79 3.13 -36.00
CA PRO A 418 -4.16 4.38 -35.63
C PRO A 418 -2.97 4.68 -36.57
N PRO A 419 -2.63 5.95 -36.83
CA PRO A 419 -1.68 6.31 -37.89
C PRO A 419 -0.23 5.96 -37.54
N SER A 420 0.52 5.53 -38.54
CA SER A 420 1.96 5.30 -38.46
C SER A 420 2.75 6.62 -38.54
N HIS A 421 3.70 6.82 -37.63
CA HIS A 421 4.76 7.81 -37.77
C HIS A 421 6.12 7.14 -38.08
N PRO A 422 7.02 7.79 -38.85
CA PRO A 422 8.07 7.09 -39.59
C PRO A 422 9.42 6.98 -38.85
N ASN A 423 10.25 6.09 -39.40
CA ASN A 423 11.65 5.82 -39.05
C ASN A 423 12.48 7.05 -38.63
N LEU A 424 13.10 6.96 -37.45
CA LEU A 424 14.33 7.70 -37.10
C LEU A 424 15.43 6.73 -36.65
N GLN A 425 16.00 5.98 -37.59
CA GLN A 425 17.35 5.43 -37.41
C GLN A 425 18.36 6.56 -37.64
N GLY A 426 19.10 7.00 -36.62
CA GLY A 426 20.11 8.05 -36.87
C GLY A 426 20.71 8.85 -35.73
N CYS A 427 20.84 8.34 -34.49
CA CYS A 427 21.77 8.96 -33.55
C CYS A 427 22.39 7.94 -32.57
N SER A 428 23.67 7.63 -32.75
CA SER A 428 24.42 6.71 -31.89
C SER A 428 25.14 7.47 -30.77
N ILE A 429 24.38 7.96 -29.79
CA ILE A 429 24.92 8.46 -28.52
C ILE A 429 24.11 7.83 -27.39
N ARG A 430 24.76 7.10 -26.47
CA ARG A 430 24.17 6.69 -25.19
C ARG A 430 24.36 7.83 -24.19
N PRO A 431 23.30 8.45 -23.64
CA PRO A 431 23.37 9.05 -22.32
C PRO A 431 23.36 7.90 -21.30
N THR A 432 24.40 7.78 -20.48
CA THR A 432 24.36 6.92 -19.29
C THR A 432 23.47 7.56 -18.24
N LEU A 433 22.18 7.21 -18.24
CA LEU A 433 21.26 7.58 -17.17
C LEU A 433 21.70 6.89 -15.86
N PRO A 434 21.85 7.62 -14.74
CA PRO A 434 22.03 6.99 -13.43
C PRO A 434 20.74 6.29 -12.98
N PRO A 435 20.82 5.22 -12.16
CA PRO A 435 19.65 4.48 -11.70
C PRO A 435 18.90 5.26 -10.60
N ASN A 436 17.94 6.11 -10.99
CA ASN A 436 17.13 6.85 -10.02
C ASN A 436 16.17 5.92 -9.25
N ARG A 437 16.45 5.80 -7.94
CA ARG A 437 15.62 5.16 -6.92
C ARG A 437 14.17 5.67 -6.99
N GLN A 438 13.16 4.80 -6.96
CA GLN A 438 11.81 5.22 -6.55
C GLN A 438 11.78 5.37 -5.02
N PRO A 439 11.05 6.36 -4.46
CA PRO A 439 10.95 6.52 -3.02
C PRO A 439 10.18 5.34 -2.38
N ASN A 440 10.82 4.71 -1.39
CA ASN A 440 10.30 3.61 -0.59
C ASN A 440 9.00 4.04 0.15
N THR A 441 8.04 3.14 0.36
CA THR A 441 6.84 3.40 1.22
C THR A 441 7.21 3.57 2.70
N GLY A 442 8.38 3.10 3.12
CA GLY A 442 9.05 3.43 4.37
C GLY A 442 9.89 4.72 4.33
N TYR A 443 10.11 5.33 3.16
CA TYR A 443 10.85 6.60 3.07
C TYR A 443 10.08 7.68 3.82
N GLN A 444 10.74 8.30 4.80
CA GLN A 444 10.48 9.68 5.11
C GLN A 444 11.57 10.51 4.44
N GLY A 445 11.19 11.45 3.58
CA GLY A 445 12.14 12.21 2.77
C GLY A 445 12.99 13.20 3.55
N SER A 446 13.95 13.84 2.88
CA SER A 446 14.96 14.68 3.56
C SER A 446 14.46 15.98 4.20
N SER A 447 13.14 16.23 4.22
CA SER A 447 12.47 17.25 5.05
C SER A 447 11.90 16.71 6.37
N SER A 448 11.90 15.40 6.56
CA SER A 448 11.19 14.73 7.65
C SER A 448 11.89 14.88 9.00
N LEU A 449 11.09 14.73 10.05
CA LEU A 449 11.58 14.85 11.41
C LEU A 449 12.56 13.73 11.80
N ASP A 450 12.36 12.50 11.35
CA ASP A 450 13.30 11.42 11.64
C ASP A 450 14.61 11.56 10.87
N SER A 451 14.59 12.13 9.64
CA SER A 451 15.84 12.55 8.95
C SER A 451 16.60 13.64 9.74
N LEU A 452 15.87 14.61 10.31
CA LEU A 452 16.44 15.71 11.09
C LEU A 452 17.01 15.25 12.44
N LEU A 453 16.33 14.31 13.13
CA LEU A 453 16.78 13.77 14.42
C LEU A 453 17.81 12.63 14.28
N GLY A 454 17.84 11.90 13.16
CA GLY A 454 18.85 10.86 12.90
C GLY A 454 20.27 11.43 12.88
N ASN A 455 20.46 12.56 12.20
CA ASN A 455 21.72 13.30 12.16
C ASN A 455 22.16 13.85 13.55
N VAL A 456 21.22 13.99 14.49
CA VAL A 456 21.50 14.39 15.89
C VAL A 456 21.93 13.19 16.74
N ARG A 457 21.38 11.99 16.47
CA ARG A 457 21.61 10.76 17.27
C ARG A 457 22.98 10.12 17.08
N GLN A 458 23.63 10.33 15.94
CA GLN A 458 24.97 9.78 15.66
C GLN A 458 26.07 10.22 16.64
N GLN A 459 25.81 11.20 17.53
CA GLN A 459 26.80 11.72 18.46
C GLN A 459 26.65 11.25 19.92
N THR A 460 25.63 10.45 20.30
CA THR A 460 25.24 10.35 21.72
C THR A 460 25.09 8.99 22.41
N MET A 461 24.95 7.83 21.75
CA MET A 461 24.84 6.55 22.48
C MET A 461 25.53 5.33 21.85
N LEU A 462 26.28 4.64 22.71
CA LEU A 462 26.65 3.22 22.67
C LEU A 462 25.98 2.52 23.87
N LEU A 463 25.77 1.20 23.78
CA LEU A 463 25.32 0.23 24.83
C LEU A 463 23.81 -0.12 24.91
N GLY A 464 23.47 -1.38 24.59
CA GLY A 464 22.52 -2.21 25.39
C GLY A 464 21.25 -2.76 24.70
N ASP A 465 21.22 -4.07 24.42
CA ASP A 465 20.06 -4.85 23.94
C ASP A 465 19.41 -5.74 25.03
N LEU A 466 18.16 -6.21 24.81
CA LEU A 466 17.74 -7.65 24.79
C LEU A 466 16.20 -7.90 24.90
N GLU A 467 15.70 -8.85 24.07
CA GLU A 467 14.65 -9.90 24.22
C GLU A 467 13.59 -9.86 25.37
N ALA A 468 12.34 -10.38 25.33
CA ALA A 468 11.41 -11.07 24.39
C ALA A 468 9.98 -11.16 25.09
N GLY A 469 8.85 -11.74 24.63
CA GLY A 469 8.39 -12.44 23.40
C GLY A 469 7.09 -13.29 23.61
N SER A 470 6.48 -13.84 22.53
CA SER A 470 5.41 -14.89 22.46
C SER A 470 3.89 -14.57 22.67
N ALA A 471 3.04 -15.49 22.14
CA ALA A 471 1.59 -15.76 22.38
C ALA A 471 0.47 -15.04 21.55
N PHE A 472 -0.72 -15.69 21.48
CA PHE A 472 -1.84 -15.51 20.52
C PHE A 472 -3.18 -15.07 21.17
N LEU A 473 -4.14 -14.57 20.36
CA LEU A 473 -5.59 -14.95 20.26
C LEU A 473 -6.31 -14.10 19.14
N PRO A 474 -7.58 -14.37 18.71
CA PRO A 474 -8.11 -13.96 17.39
C PRO A 474 -9.33 -13.00 17.35
N VAL A 475 -9.66 -12.51 16.14
CA VAL A 475 -10.82 -11.66 15.70
C VAL A 475 -10.52 -10.16 15.53
N GLY A 476 -11.02 -9.57 14.43
CA GLY A 476 -11.04 -8.13 14.13
C GLY A 476 -11.06 -7.77 12.63
N ARG A 477 -12.04 -8.24 11.84
CA ARG A 477 -12.16 -7.94 10.39
C ARG A 477 -12.82 -6.57 10.13
N ASP A 478 -12.21 -5.75 9.26
CA ASP A 478 -12.83 -4.60 8.56
C ASP A 478 -12.52 -4.77 7.06
N ASP A 479 -13.43 -5.40 6.28
CA ASP A 479 -13.18 -5.73 4.86
C ASP A 479 -14.50 -5.96 4.08
N GLU A 480 -15.10 -4.92 3.51
CA GLU A 480 -16.09 -5.01 2.41
C GLU A 480 -15.87 -3.87 1.41
N GLY A 481 -15.92 -4.18 0.11
CA GLY A 481 -15.94 -3.22 -0.99
C GLY A 481 -17.33 -3.12 -1.64
N PRO A 482 -17.61 -2.07 -2.43
CA PRO A 482 -18.96 -1.74 -2.87
C PRO A 482 -19.57 -2.81 -3.80
N ALA A 483 -20.88 -3.02 -3.63
CA ALA A 483 -21.73 -3.82 -4.51
C ALA A 483 -22.88 -2.96 -5.04
N ASP A 484 -23.53 -3.37 -6.13
CA ASP A 484 -24.53 -2.57 -6.84
C ASP A 484 -25.59 -1.96 -5.90
N ALA A 485 -25.69 -0.63 -5.90
CA ALA A 485 -26.43 0.17 -4.91
C ALA A 485 -27.94 -0.12 -4.81
N THR A 486 -28.50 -0.89 -5.74
CA THR A 486 -29.91 -1.34 -5.71
C THR A 486 -30.15 -2.67 -5.00
N ASP A 487 -29.12 -3.50 -4.79
CA ASP A 487 -29.22 -4.81 -4.12
C ASP A 487 -28.67 -4.80 -2.68
N PHE A 488 -28.09 -3.68 -2.23
CA PHE A 488 -27.50 -3.56 -0.89
C PHE A 488 -28.52 -3.47 0.26
N MET A 489 -29.83 -3.39 -0.02
CA MET A 489 -30.90 -3.48 1.00
C MET A 489 -31.14 -4.92 1.50
N ASN A 490 -30.05 -5.64 1.78
CA ASN A 490 -30.08 -6.92 2.49
C ASN A 490 -30.36 -6.69 3.98
N ASN A 491 -31.21 -7.53 4.58
CA ASN A 491 -31.54 -7.48 6.01
C ASN A 491 -30.30 -7.48 6.92
N ALA A 492 -29.16 -8.04 6.48
CA ALA A 492 -27.92 -8.09 7.25
C ALA A 492 -27.38 -6.69 7.60
N SER A 493 -27.19 -5.82 6.61
CA SER A 493 -26.65 -4.45 6.80
C SER A 493 -27.60 -3.61 7.66
N THR A 494 -28.91 -3.74 7.44
CA THR A 494 -29.94 -3.10 8.27
C THR A 494 -29.92 -3.58 9.72
N ILE A 495 -29.69 -4.88 9.97
CA ILE A 495 -29.54 -5.44 11.32
C ILE A 495 -28.23 -4.94 11.97
N GLU A 496 -27.12 -4.85 11.24
CA GLU A 496 -25.86 -4.36 11.80
C GLU A 496 -25.93 -2.86 12.15
N GLY A 497 -26.53 -2.04 11.28
CA GLY A 497 -26.83 -0.65 11.59
C GLY A 497 -27.73 -0.52 12.84
N ALA A 498 -28.69 -1.43 13.01
CA ALA A 498 -29.54 -1.46 14.19
C ALA A 498 -28.78 -1.88 15.47
N GLN A 499 -27.75 -2.73 15.37
CA GLN A 499 -26.87 -3.09 16.49
C GLN A 499 -25.92 -1.95 16.88
N LEU A 500 -25.41 -1.19 15.91
CA LEU A 500 -24.64 0.03 16.15
C LEU A 500 -25.51 1.06 16.88
N LEU A 501 -26.74 1.29 16.41
CA LEU A 501 -27.72 2.15 17.06
C LEU A 501 -28.14 1.61 18.44
N GLU A 502 -28.28 0.29 18.64
CA GLU A 502 -28.57 -0.32 19.94
C GLU A 502 -27.45 -0.01 20.94
N THR A 503 -26.19 -0.05 20.51
CA THR A 503 -25.02 0.25 21.34
C THR A 503 -24.94 1.75 21.67
N LEU A 504 -25.18 2.62 20.68
CA LEU A 504 -25.22 4.07 20.87
C LEU A 504 -26.39 4.50 21.80
N ALA A 505 -27.54 3.84 21.71
CA ALA A 505 -28.72 4.12 22.52
C ALA A 505 -28.67 3.44 23.92
N SER A 506 -27.96 2.33 24.10
CA SER A 506 -27.87 1.62 25.40
C SER A 506 -26.76 2.13 26.31
N SER A 507 -25.80 2.88 25.77
CA SER A 507 -24.69 3.48 26.53
C SER A 507 -25.12 4.76 27.25
N LYS A 508 -24.33 5.24 28.22
CA LYS A 508 -24.61 6.45 29.05
C LYS A 508 -24.51 7.78 28.27
N ILE A 509 -24.62 7.71 26.95
CA ILE A 509 -24.03 8.64 26.01
C ILE A 509 -25.00 9.74 25.61
N ASN A 510 -26.30 9.48 25.46
CA ASN A 510 -27.27 10.40 24.83
C ASN A 510 -27.31 11.84 25.40
N ASN A 511 -27.97 12.08 26.55
CA ASN A 511 -28.06 13.42 27.17
C ASN A 511 -26.67 14.06 27.42
N THR A 512 -25.66 13.22 27.61
CA THR A 512 -24.32 13.63 28.01
C THR A 512 -23.46 14.06 26.81
N ILE A 513 -23.63 13.44 25.64
CA ILE A 513 -23.07 13.89 24.36
C ILE A 513 -23.63 15.26 24.03
N ALA A 514 -24.93 15.49 24.21
CA ALA A 514 -25.54 16.77 23.89
C ALA A 514 -24.79 17.91 24.60
N HIS A 515 -24.76 17.90 25.94
CA HIS A 515 -24.04 18.92 26.71
C HIS A 515 -22.54 19.00 26.36
N PHE A 516 -21.86 17.85 26.20
CA PHE A 516 -20.44 17.80 25.87
C PHE A 516 -20.11 18.40 24.50
N PHE A 517 -20.93 18.09 23.50
CA PHE A 517 -20.83 18.63 22.15
C PHE A 517 -21.13 20.13 22.13
N TYR A 518 -22.15 20.59 22.87
CA TYR A 518 -22.45 22.01 23.02
C TYR A 518 -21.32 22.78 23.71
N ASP A 519 -20.74 22.23 24.78
CA ASP A 519 -19.58 22.80 25.48
C ASP A 519 -18.33 22.82 24.57
N TRP A 520 -18.13 21.79 23.72
CA TRP A 520 -17.06 21.78 22.73
C TRP A 520 -17.28 22.81 21.61
N LYS A 521 -18.53 22.93 21.15
CA LYS A 521 -18.92 23.85 20.07
C LYS A 521 -18.54 25.30 20.40
N GLY A 522 -18.74 25.72 21.65
CA GLY A 522 -18.38 27.06 22.12
C GLY A 522 -16.88 27.30 22.39
N ASN A 523 -16.01 26.28 22.27
CA ASN A 523 -14.60 26.35 22.70
C ASN A 523 -13.61 25.65 21.73
N GLY A 524 -13.95 25.46 20.45
CA GLY A 524 -13.00 24.89 19.48
C GLY A 524 -13.55 24.54 18.09
N LEU A 525 -14.85 24.26 17.99
CA LEU A 525 -15.47 23.70 16.78
C LEU A 525 -15.61 24.73 15.63
N GLU A 526 -15.45 26.03 15.88
CA GLU A 526 -15.53 27.09 14.86
C GLU A 526 -14.43 27.03 13.77
N SER A 527 -13.49 26.08 13.87
CA SER A 527 -12.38 25.89 12.92
C SER A 527 -12.59 24.78 11.87
N HIS A 528 -13.68 24.01 11.95
CA HIS A 528 -13.95 22.90 11.01
C HIS A 528 -14.68 23.36 9.74
N VAL A 529 -14.41 22.68 8.62
CA VAL A 529 -15.19 22.88 7.39
C VAL A 529 -16.61 22.35 7.62
N GLY A 530 -17.63 23.17 7.31
CA GLY A 530 -19.03 22.78 7.51
C GLY A 530 -19.57 23.04 8.91
N ALA A 531 -18.93 23.88 9.73
CA ALA A 531 -19.35 24.19 11.11
C ALA A 531 -20.86 24.58 11.23
N PHE A 532 -21.40 25.27 10.23
CA PHE A 532 -22.82 25.62 10.12
C PHE A 532 -23.79 24.41 10.02
N LEU A 533 -23.36 23.26 9.50
CA LEU A 533 -24.18 22.03 9.42
C LEU A 533 -24.26 21.29 10.75
N VAL A 534 -23.19 21.33 11.54
CA VAL A 534 -23.00 20.42 12.67
C VAL A 534 -24.05 20.62 13.76
N GLN A 535 -24.57 21.84 13.92
CA GLN A 535 -25.65 22.12 14.87
C GLN A 535 -26.97 21.43 14.48
N PRO A 536 -27.60 21.73 13.32
CA PRO A 536 -28.76 20.98 12.84
C PRO A 536 -28.58 19.45 12.82
N PHE A 537 -27.37 18.99 12.48
CA PHE A 537 -27.05 17.57 12.42
C PHE A 537 -27.02 16.94 13.82
N ALA A 538 -26.39 17.60 14.79
CA ALA A 538 -26.37 17.15 16.19
C ALA A 538 -27.79 17.07 16.77
N ASP A 539 -28.59 18.12 16.57
CA ASP A 539 -29.97 18.17 17.07
C ASP A 539 -30.83 17.03 16.51
N ALA A 540 -30.76 16.79 15.18
CA ALA A 540 -31.51 15.71 14.54
C ALA A 540 -31.06 14.31 15.00
N VAL A 541 -29.75 14.09 15.18
CA VAL A 541 -29.21 12.82 15.69
C VAL A 541 -29.64 12.58 17.14
N ILE A 542 -29.59 13.63 17.99
CA ILE A 542 -30.02 13.54 19.39
C ILE A 542 -31.53 13.30 19.48
N GLU A 543 -32.36 14.00 18.70
CA GLU A 543 -33.82 13.84 18.70
C GLU A 543 -34.26 12.42 18.35
N GLU A 544 -33.67 11.82 17.31
CA GLU A 544 -33.97 10.43 16.92
C GLU A 544 -33.52 9.41 17.99
N ILE A 545 -32.32 9.55 18.57
CA ILE A 545 -31.84 8.65 19.63
C ILE A 545 -32.70 8.80 20.91
N VAL A 546 -33.06 10.02 21.31
CA VAL A 546 -33.97 10.29 22.43
C VAL A 546 -35.36 9.68 22.17
N THR A 547 -35.85 9.73 20.93
CA THR A 547 -37.16 9.19 20.56
C THR A 547 -37.17 7.67 20.65
N VAL A 548 -36.18 7.00 20.05
CA VAL A 548 -36.08 5.52 20.08
C VAL A 548 -35.86 5.01 21.51
N GLN A 549 -35.03 5.67 22.32
CA GLN A 549 -34.85 5.33 23.75
C GLN A 549 -36.14 5.38 24.59
N ARG A 550 -37.16 6.13 24.14
CA ARG A 550 -38.45 6.27 24.84
C ARG A 550 -39.53 5.33 24.32
N SER A 551 -39.25 4.53 23.30
CA SER A 551 -40.22 3.60 22.71
C SER A 551 -40.38 2.32 23.52
N GLU A 552 -41.63 1.89 23.69
CA GLU A 552 -41.98 0.57 24.21
C GLU A 552 -41.49 -0.58 23.31
N ASN A 553 -41.23 -0.30 22.03
CA ASN A 553 -40.80 -1.28 21.01
C ASN A 553 -39.33 -1.10 20.59
N PHE A 554 -38.47 -0.51 21.44
CA PHE A 554 -37.04 -0.20 21.25
C PHE A 554 -36.33 -0.92 20.07
N ARG A 555 -36.25 -2.26 20.06
CA ARG A 555 -35.55 -3.03 19.00
C ARG A 555 -36.19 -2.99 17.62
N SER A 556 -37.53 -2.90 17.54
CA SER A 556 -38.24 -2.72 16.28
C SER A 556 -37.95 -1.33 15.71
N ASP A 557 -37.91 -0.32 16.56
CA ASP A 557 -37.76 1.07 16.16
C ASP A 557 -36.30 1.40 15.82
N LEU A 558 -35.33 0.75 16.47
CA LEU A 558 -33.92 0.73 16.06
C LEU A 558 -33.74 0.14 14.65
N LEU A 559 -34.46 -0.96 14.34
CA LEU A 559 -34.40 -1.58 13.01
C LEU A 559 -35.05 -0.69 11.94
N ALA A 560 -36.19 -0.07 12.25
CA ALA A 560 -36.87 0.88 11.37
C ALA A 560 -36.05 2.18 11.15
N LEU A 561 -35.37 2.69 12.19
CA LEU A 561 -34.43 3.80 12.07
C LEU A 561 -33.26 3.41 11.18
N SER A 562 -32.61 2.27 11.43
CA SER A 562 -31.52 1.74 10.59
C SER A 562 -31.94 1.63 9.12
N GLN A 563 -33.12 1.03 8.85
CA GLN A 563 -33.65 0.90 7.49
C GLN A 563 -33.84 2.28 6.83
N ARG A 564 -34.45 3.23 7.53
CA ARG A 564 -34.63 4.61 7.05
C ARG A 564 -33.29 5.32 6.80
N LEU A 565 -32.27 5.12 7.63
CA LEU A 565 -30.94 5.65 7.38
C LEU A 565 -30.35 5.07 6.09
N PHE A 566 -30.42 3.77 5.85
CA PHE A 566 -29.98 3.16 4.59
C PHE A 566 -30.80 3.63 3.38
N GLU A 567 -32.13 3.66 3.49
CA GLU A 567 -33.04 4.15 2.42
C GLU A 567 -32.83 5.63 2.07
N ASN A 568 -32.45 6.47 3.02
CA ASN A 568 -32.12 7.86 2.78
C ASN A 568 -30.70 8.00 2.21
N SER A 569 -29.73 7.24 2.74
CA SER A 569 -28.32 7.30 2.30
C SER A 569 -28.13 6.80 0.86
N SER A 570 -28.94 5.83 0.41
CA SER A 570 -28.93 5.33 -0.97
C SER A 570 -29.60 6.28 -1.98
N ARG A 571 -30.23 7.37 -1.54
CA ARG A 571 -30.80 8.39 -2.43
C ARG A 571 -29.76 9.45 -2.76
N ILE A 572 -29.67 9.79 -4.06
CA ILE A 572 -28.91 10.94 -4.55
C ILE A 572 -29.48 12.21 -3.89
N VAL A 573 -28.58 13.07 -3.41
CA VAL A 573 -28.93 14.36 -2.81
C VAL A 573 -29.26 15.34 -3.93
N GLU A 574 -30.46 15.93 -3.91
CA GLU A 574 -30.86 16.89 -4.92
C GLU A 574 -30.13 18.23 -4.72
N ILE A 575 -29.65 18.82 -5.81
CA ILE A 575 -28.95 20.11 -5.81
C ILE A 575 -29.50 20.92 -6.98
N HIS A 576 -30.06 22.10 -6.69
CA HIS A 576 -30.55 23.03 -7.69
C HIS A 576 -30.27 24.48 -7.29
N ARG A 577 -30.12 25.39 -8.26
CA ARG A 577 -29.65 26.77 -8.03
C ARG A 577 -30.48 27.58 -7.04
N LEU A 578 -31.79 27.34 -6.96
CA LEU A 578 -32.71 28.04 -6.06
C LEU A 578 -32.77 27.45 -4.64
N MET A 579 -31.92 26.47 -4.31
CA MET A 579 -31.89 25.80 -3.01
C MET A 579 -31.35 26.72 -1.93
N THR A 580 -32.11 26.92 -0.84
CA THR A 580 -31.59 27.61 0.33
C THR A 580 -30.73 26.67 1.17
N LEU A 581 -29.91 27.23 2.07
CA LEU A 581 -29.18 26.42 3.05
C LEU A 581 -30.13 25.57 3.93
N GLN A 582 -31.34 26.07 4.24
CA GLN A 582 -32.30 25.30 5.03
C GLN A 582 -32.85 24.10 4.25
N ASP A 583 -33.15 24.26 2.96
CA ASP A 583 -33.61 23.15 2.11
C ASP A 583 -32.53 22.07 1.99
N PHE A 584 -31.26 22.46 1.90
CA PHE A 584 -30.13 21.53 1.93
C PHE A 584 -30.03 20.81 3.29
N ILE A 585 -30.09 21.53 4.41
CA ILE A 585 -30.09 20.92 5.76
C ILE A 585 -31.25 19.93 5.91
N ASN A 586 -32.44 20.24 5.39
CA ASN A 586 -33.62 19.40 5.44
C ASN A 586 -33.47 18.07 4.68
N GLN A 587 -32.47 17.90 3.80
CA GLN A 587 -32.14 16.62 3.15
C GLN A 587 -31.27 15.68 4.01
N TYR A 588 -30.81 16.12 5.17
CA TYR A 588 -29.90 15.39 6.06
C TYR A 588 -30.40 15.27 7.51
N THR A 589 -31.61 15.78 7.82
CA THR A 589 -32.16 15.88 9.18
C THR A 589 -33.60 15.38 9.28
N GLY A 590 -34.05 15.08 10.52
CA GLY A 590 -35.39 14.59 10.82
C GLY A 590 -35.75 13.32 10.00
N PRO A 591 -36.86 13.32 9.24
CA PRO A 591 -37.25 12.16 8.44
C PRO A 591 -36.21 11.78 7.37
N ASN A 592 -35.37 12.75 6.95
CA ASN A 592 -34.33 12.59 5.95
C ASN A 592 -32.93 12.37 6.56
N LEU A 593 -32.82 11.98 7.83
CA LEU A 593 -31.53 11.65 8.45
C LEU A 593 -30.80 10.53 7.68
N ARG A 594 -29.48 10.60 7.57
CA ARG A 594 -28.62 9.69 6.79
C ARG A 594 -27.40 9.20 7.58
N TRP A 595 -26.71 8.17 7.08
CA TRP A 595 -25.51 7.63 7.73
C TRP A 595 -24.31 8.59 7.69
N GLU A 596 -24.19 9.46 6.68
CA GLU A 596 -23.18 10.51 6.65
C GLU A 596 -23.38 11.48 7.82
N THR A 597 -24.64 11.87 8.11
CA THR A 597 -24.98 12.74 9.25
C THR A 597 -24.59 12.10 10.58
N MET A 598 -24.90 10.81 10.76
CA MET A 598 -24.49 10.05 11.96
C MET A 598 -22.96 10.02 12.10
N GLY A 599 -22.25 9.72 11.02
CA GLY A 599 -20.78 9.64 10.98
C GLY A 599 -20.10 10.97 11.31
N VAL A 600 -20.60 12.08 10.77
CA VAL A 600 -20.13 13.45 11.08
C VAL A 600 -20.20 13.72 12.59
N ILE A 601 -21.35 13.48 13.23
CA ILE A 601 -21.53 13.79 14.65
C ILE A 601 -20.68 12.86 15.53
N LEU A 602 -20.63 11.56 15.23
CA LEU A 602 -19.87 10.59 16.03
C LEU A 602 -18.35 10.82 15.95
N THR A 603 -17.80 11.12 14.77
CA THR A 603 -16.36 11.42 14.61
C THR A 603 -15.98 12.75 15.27
N LEU A 604 -16.83 13.78 15.15
CA LEU A 604 -16.62 15.06 15.83
C LEU A 604 -16.64 14.93 17.36
N VAL A 605 -17.54 14.12 17.93
CA VAL A 605 -17.51 13.81 19.37
C VAL A 605 -16.24 13.02 19.74
N GLY A 606 -15.73 12.15 18.87
CA GLY A 606 -14.44 11.46 19.08
C GLY A 606 -13.22 12.41 19.14
N ILE A 607 -13.25 13.49 18.35
CA ILE A 607 -12.26 14.58 18.43
C ILE A 607 -12.43 15.34 19.75
N ALA A 608 -13.66 15.72 20.13
CA ALA A 608 -13.97 16.39 21.40
C ALA A 608 -13.51 15.57 22.62
N ALA A 609 -13.76 14.25 22.62
CA ALA A 609 -13.31 13.31 23.64
C ALA A 609 -11.79 13.16 23.72
N THR A 610 -11.06 13.57 22.68
CA THR A 610 -9.59 13.66 22.73
C THR A 610 -9.10 15.00 23.29
N GLU A 611 -9.69 16.13 22.89
CA GLU A 611 -9.30 17.47 23.40
C GLU A 611 -9.62 17.65 24.89
N PHE A 612 -10.82 17.29 25.32
CA PHE A 612 -11.27 17.54 26.69
C PHE A 612 -10.73 16.49 27.67
N ARG A 613 -9.50 16.71 28.14
CA ARG A 613 -8.83 15.89 29.17
C ARG A 613 -9.36 16.08 30.60
N ALA A 614 -10.20 17.08 30.85
CA ALA A 614 -10.83 17.28 32.17
C ALA A 614 -11.94 16.23 32.41
N PRO A 615 -12.13 15.73 33.65
CA PRO A 615 -13.25 14.84 33.96
C PRO A 615 -14.60 15.49 33.64
N TYR A 616 -15.40 14.83 32.81
CA TYR A 616 -16.70 15.30 32.37
C TYR A 616 -17.81 14.34 32.82
N ALA A 617 -19.08 14.69 32.61
CA ALA A 617 -20.19 13.79 32.93
C ALA A 617 -20.17 12.46 32.15
N LEU A 618 -19.48 12.39 31.00
CA LEU A 618 -19.28 11.19 30.19
C LEU A 618 -18.22 10.23 30.77
N TYR A 619 -17.15 10.76 31.36
CA TYR A 619 -16.00 9.99 31.84
C TYR A 619 -15.37 10.64 33.07
N ARG A 620 -15.23 9.87 34.15
CA ARG A 620 -14.61 10.30 35.41
C ARG A 620 -13.14 9.89 35.50
N THR A 621 -12.74 8.93 34.67
CA THR A 621 -11.40 8.35 34.60
C THR A 621 -10.87 8.37 33.18
N GLU A 622 -9.55 8.38 33.03
CA GLU A 622 -8.88 8.28 31.72
C GLU A 622 -9.21 6.96 31.00
N GLN A 623 -9.45 5.88 31.75
CA GLN A 623 -9.87 4.58 31.19
C GLN A 623 -11.28 4.65 30.56
N GLU A 624 -12.24 5.32 31.20
CA GLU A 624 -13.57 5.58 30.61
C GLU A 624 -13.46 6.49 29.38
N ARG A 625 -12.60 7.52 29.43
CA ARG A 625 -12.33 8.40 28.27
C ARG A 625 -11.74 7.60 27.10
N GLN A 626 -10.80 6.70 27.36
CA GLN A 626 -10.15 5.91 26.33
C GLN A 626 -11.07 4.84 25.71
N ALA A 627 -11.96 4.24 26.50
CA ALA A 627 -13.03 3.38 25.98
C ALA A 627 -13.94 4.18 25.03
N LEU A 628 -14.48 5.31 25.49
CA LEU A 628 -15.34 6.18 24.69
C LEU A 628 -14.68 6.64 23.37
N ARG A 629 -13.40 7.03 23.40
CA ARG A 629 -12.64 7.39 22.18
C ARG A 629 -12.53 6.21 21.20
N THR A 630 -12.34 5.00 21.72
CA THR A 630 -12.23 3.78 20.92
C THR A 630 -13.58 3.43 20.26
N ASP A 631 -14.65 3.45 21.05
CA ASP A 631 -16.02 3.17 20.60
C ASP A 631 -16.45 4.15 19.49
N LEU A 632 -16.22 5.46 19.69
CA LEU A 632 -16.57 6.51 18.71
C LEU A 632 -15.81 6.37 17.39
N ILE A 633 -14.56 5.90 17.41
CA ILE A 633 -13.77 5.62 16.19
C ILE A 633 -14.30 4.36 15.50
N GLN A 634 -14.69 3.32 16.23
CA GLN A 634 -15.33 2.14 15.65
C GLN A 634 -16.68 2.47 15.02
N PHE A 635 -17.51 3.30 15.67
CA PHE A 635 -18.77 3.76 15.09
C PHE A 635 -18.54 4.65 13.85
N GLY A 636 -17.55 5.55 13.90
CA GLY A 636 -17.13 6.35 12.74
C GLY A 636 -16.68 5.48 11.56
N ASN A 637 -15.83 4.48 11.80
CA ASN A 637 -15.39 3.52 10.77
C ASN A 637 -16.58 2.74 10.18
N LYS A 638 -17.52 2.25 11.01
CA LYS A 638 -18.71 1.52 10.52
C LYS A 638 -19.64 2.42 9.71
N CYS A 639 -19.88 3.66 10.15
CA CYS A 639 -20.62 4.63 9.33
C CYS A 639 -19.92 4.90 7.99
N SER A 640 -18.58 4.92 7.97
CA SER A 640 -17.78 5.06 6.73
C SER A 640 -18.04 3.87 5.80
N ILE A 641 -17.90 2.63 6.29
CA ILE A 641 -18.18 1.40 5.54
C ILE A 641 -19.62 1.38 5.00
N PHE A 642 -20.62 1.79 5.80
CA PHE A 642 -22.02 1.88 5.36
C PHE A 642 -22.24 2.93 4.25
N CYS A 643 -21.45 4.01 4.20
CA CYS A 643 -21.55 5.02 3.14
C CYS A 643 -20.75 4.63 1.89
N GLU A 644 -19.58 4.03 2.09
CA GLU A 644 -18.70 3.47 1.04
C GLU A 644 -19.43 2.36 0.26
N ALA A 645 -20.12 1.45 0.95
CA ALA A 645 -20.83 0.32 0.34
C ALA A 645 -22.11 0.70 -0.45
N LEU A 646 -22.61 1.93 -0.32
CA LEU A 646 -23.78 2.43 -1.06
C LEU A 646 -23.41 3.17 -2.36
N ASP A 647 -22.13 3.51 -2.56
CA ASP A 647 -21.59 4.28 -3.71
C ASP A 647 -22.28 5.65 -3.98
N VAL A 648 -22.98 6.22 -2.98
CA VAL A 648 -23.62 7.55 -3.08
C VAL A 648 -22.68 8.64 -2.57
N LEU A 649 -21.81 9.11 -3.46
CA LEU A 649 -20.88 10.21 -3.19
C LEU A 649 -21.59 11.59 -3.21
N ASN A 650 -21.41 12.37 -2.14
CA ASN A 650 -21.97 13.72 -1.99
C ASN A 650 -21.09 14.62 -1.11
N ASP A 651 -21.39 15.92 -1.07
CA ASP A 651 -20.59 16.93 -0.34
C ASP A 651 -20.44 16.64 1.17
N VAL A 652 -21.45 16.07 1.82
CA VAL A 652 -21.40 15.73 3.24
C VAL A 652 -20.61 14.44 3.47
N HIS A 653 -20.67 13.48 2.55
CA HIS A 653 -19.81 12.30 2.56
C HIS A 653 -18.31 12.69 2.49
N ILE A 654 -17.93 13.67 1.65
CA ILE A 654 -16.54 14.16 1.59
C ILE A 654 -16.13 14.85 2.91
N LEU A 655 -17.03 15.64 3.51
CA LEU A 655 -16.80 16.24 4.83
C LEU A 655 -16.63 15.17 5.93
N PHE A 656 -17.43 14.12 5.90
CA PHE A 656 -17.37 12.99 6.82
C PHE A 656 -16.04 12.24 6.70
N LEU A 657 -15.61 11.87 5.48
CA LEU A 657 -14.32 11.21 5.27
C LEU A 657 -13.14 12.07 5.76
N TYR A 658 -13.20 13.40 5.57
CA TYR A 658 -12.22 14.33 6.14
C TYR A 658 -12.22 14.30 7.67
N GLN A 659 -13.37 14.24 8.33
CA GLN A 659 -13.49 14.16 9.80
C GLN A 659 -13.03 12.79 10.33
N THR A 660 -13.28 11.69 9.60
CA THR A 660 -12.72 10.35 9.86
C THR A 660 -11.19 10.37 9.80
N PHE A 661 -10.59 11.07 8.83
CA PHE A 661 -9.15 11.33 8.81
C PHE A 661 -8.71 12.13 10.06
N GLN A 662 -9.42 13.20 10.43
CA GLN A 662 -9.06 14.01 11.60
C GLN A 662 -9.06 13.17 12.89
N VAL A 663 -10.11 12.40 13.17
CA VAL A 663 -10.16 11.60 14.41
C VAL A 663 -9.13 10.46 14.42
N GLN A 664 -8.77 9.90 13.26
CA GLN A 664 -7.71 8.90 13.18
C GLN A 664 -6.29 9.48 13.33
N SER A 665 -5.98 10.66 12.76
CA SER A 665 -4.74 11.42 13.03
C SER A 665 -4.56 11.63 14.54
N VAL A 666 -5.64 12.04 15.19
CA VAL A 666 -5.69 12.38 16.62
C VAL A 666 -5.47 11.18 17.54
N PHE A 667 -5.92 9.99 17.13
CA PHE A 667 -5.86 8.77 17.94
C PHE A 667 -4.65 7.86 17.61
N TYR A 668 -4.27 7.72 16.34
CA TYR A 668 -3.16 6.86 15.88
C TYR A 668 -1.87 7.63 15.56
N GLY A 669 -1.92 8.96 15.49
CA GLY A 669 -0.79 9.84 15.22
C GLY A 669 -0.61 10.17 13.74
N ASP A 670 0.07 11.28 13.48
CA ASP A 670 0.30 11.78 12.11
C ASP A 670 1.32 10.92 11.35
N GLN A 671 2.29 10.33 12.05
CA GLN A 671 3.24 9.38 11.45
C GLN A 671 2.64 7.97 11.24
N SER A 672 1.75 7.51 12.14
CA SER A 672 1.09 6.18 12.19
C SER A 672 1.78 4.98 11.49
N THR A 673 3.10 4.83 11.62
CA THR A 673 3.83 3.59 11.26
C THR A 673 3.83 2.65 12.47
N LEU A 674 3.13 1.52 12.36
CA LEU A 674 2.97 0.59 13.48
C LEU A 674 4.26 -0.20 13.76
N GLN A 675 5.05 0.28 14.71
CA GLN A 675 5.87 -0.56 15.58
C GLN A 675 5.18 -0.67 16.95
N ALA A 676 5.20 -1.87 17.53
CA ALA A 676 4.39 -2.28 18.68
C ALA A 676 4.73 -1.54 20.01
N ASP A 677 4.04 -1.93 21.07
CA ASP A 677 4.17 -1.45 22.47
C ASP A 677 3.49 -0.08 22.71
N PHE A 678 2.59 0.14 23.66
CA PHE A 678 2.73 -0.17 25.09
C PHE A 678 1.37 -0.40 25.81
N LEU A 679 0.29 -0.70 25.08
CA LEU A 679 -1.04 -0.93 25.63
C LEU A 679 -1.53 -2.36 25.39
N SER A 680 -1.15 -3.24 26.30
CA SER A 680 -1.66 -4.60 26.38
C SER A 680 -3.07 -4.63 27.00
N VAL A 681 -4.11 -4.76 26.17
CA VAL A 681 -5.38 -5.47 26.46
C VAL A 681 -6.20 -5.49 25.16
N HIS A 682 -6.64 -6.69 24.76
CA HIS A 682 -7.35 -7.01 23.51
C HIS A 682 -6.49 -6.84 22.24
N GLN A 683 -6.81 -7.61 21.18
CA GLN A 683 -6.04 -7.54 19.94
C GLN A 683 -6.35 -6.28 19.15
N ILE A 684 -5.34 -5.78 18.43
CA ILE A 684 -5.52 -4.90 17.28
C ILE A 684 -4.68 -5.47 16.15
N ASP A 685 -5.26 -5.46 14.94
CA ASP A 685 -4.66 -5.97 13.71
C ASP A 685 -3.26 -5.37 13.42
N LYS A 686 -2.35 -6.21 12.92
CA LYS A 686 -0.97 -5.87 12.54
C LYS A 686 -0.81 -5.39 11.10
N SER A 687 -1.84 -5.52 10.25
CA SER A 687 -1.77 -5.21 8.79
C SER A 687 -1.59 -3.72 8.42
N VAL A 688 -1.62 -2.80 9.40
CA VAL A 688 -1.89 -1.38 9.12
C VAL A 688 -0.77 -0.41 9.48
N GLY A 689 0.33 -0.51 8.73
CA GLY A 689 1.15 0.68 8.48
C GLY A 689 0.32 1.78 7.80
N LEU A 690 0.42 3.02 8.32
CA LEU A 690 -0.05 4.27 7.72
C LEU A 690 -1.58 4.54 7.78
N LYS A 691 -2.28 4.15 8.85
CA LYS A 691 -3.74 4.40 9.06
C LYS A 691 -4.19 5.82 8.67
N THR A 692 -3.56 6.83 9.26
CA THR A 692 -3.89 8.25 9.05
C THR A 692 -3.72 8.68 7.59
N TRP A 693 -2.65 8.20 6.93
CA TRP A 693 -2.34 8.49 5.53
C TRP A 693 -3.21 7.69 4.54
N ARG A 694 -3.81 6.57 4.96
CA ARG A 694 -4.89 5.88 4.22
C ARG A 694 -6.18 6.68 4.30
N ARG A 695 -6.68 7.06 5.49
CA ARG A 695 -7.95 7.83 5.57
C ARG A 695 -7.90 9.22 4.91
N LEU A 696 -6.72 9.87 4.83
CA LEU A 696 -6.59 11.08 4.00
C LEU A 696 -6.70 10.79 2.48
N ASN A 697 -6.28 9.60 2.04
CA ASN A 697 -6.49 9.17 0.66
C ASN A 697 -7.98 9.07 0.33
N ASP A 698 -8.77 8.47 1.21
CA ASP A 698 -10.18 8.20 0.94
C ASP A 698 -10.95 9.51 0.72
N ALA A 699 -10.72 10.50 1.58
CA ALA A 699 -11.26 11.85 1.41
C ALA A 699 -10.74 12.58 0.15
N ALA A 700 -9.47 12.38 -0.23
CA ALA A 700 -8.91 12.95 -1.45
C ALA A 700 -9.48 12.27 -2.71
N CYS A 701 -9.60 10.95 -2.74
CA CYS A 701 -10.22 10.19 -3.81
C CYS A 701 -11.70 10.54 -3.98
N ALA A 702 -12.45 10.70 -2.89
CA ALA A 702 -13.83 11.18 -2.90
C ALA A 702 -13.94 12.60 -3.48
N LEU A 703 -13.05 13.52 -3.10
CA LEU A 703 -12.97 14.86 -3.70
C LEU A 703 -12.66 14.81 -5.21
N LEU A 704 -11.73 13.94 -5.63
CA LEU A 704 -11.35 13.78 -7.03
C LEU A 704 -12.51 13.22 -7.85
N ALA A 705 -13.15 12.14 -7.39
CA ALA A 705 -14.30 11.50 -8.02
C ALA A 705 -15.52 12.42 -8.13
N ALA A 706 -15.74 13.32 -7.16
CA ALA A 706 -16.77 14.36 -7.21
C ALA A 706 -16.45 15.52 -8.17
N GLY A 707 -15.36 15.45 -8.95
CA GLY A 707 -14.99 16.46 -9.95
C GLY A 707 -14.54 17.81 -9.39
N LEU A 708 -14.43 17.95 -8.06
CA LEU A 708 -14.11 19.22 -7.39
C LEU A 708 -12.69 19.74 -7.69
N HIS A 709 -11.86 18.91 -8.30
CA HIS A 709 -10.53 19.27 -8.78
C HIS A 709 -10.51 19.86 -10.21
N GLU A 710 -11.44 19.47 -11.08
CA GLU A 710 -11.51 19.98 -12.46
C GLU A 710 -12.20 21.35 -12.51
N SER A 711 -13.37 21.44 -11.89
CA SER A 711 -14.19 22.65 -11.91
C SER A 711 -15.13 22.69 -10.71
N ILE A 712 -14.76 23.45 -9.68
CA ILE A 712 -15.73 23.88 -8.66
C ILE A 712 -16.72 24.82 -9.36
N GLN A 713 -17.92 24.29 -9.61
CA GLN A 713 -18.82 24.73 -10.67
C GLN A 713 -19.30 26.18 -10.55
N GLU A 714 -19.46 26.82 -11.71
CA GLU A 714 -20.16 28.09 -11.90
C GLU A 714 -21.05 27.98 -13.15
N PRO A 715 -22.19 28.70 -13.23
CA PRO A 715 -23.08 29.07 -12.14
C PRO A 715 -24.56 28.80 -12.51
N ARG A 716 -24.83 27.72 -13.27
CA ARG A 716 -26.18 27.43 -13.78
C ARG A 716 -27.08 26.76 -12.75
N ASP A 717 -26.60 25.71 -12.08
CA ASP A 717 -27.47 24.78 -11.34
C ASP A 717 -27.07 24.56 -9.86
N THR A 718 -25.96 25.14 -9.38
CA THR A 718 -25.51 25.04 -7.98
C THR A 718 -25.82 26.32 -7.18
N PRO A 719 -26.31 26.25 -5.92
CA PRO A 719 -26.53 27.44 -5.09
C PRO A 719 -25.21 28.01 -4.53
N PHE A 720 -25.20 29.32 -4.23
CA PHE A 720 -23.99 30.06 -3.82
C PHE A 720 -23.25 29.44 -2.62
N PHE A 721 -23.97 29.10 -1.55
CA PHE A 721 -23.34 28.58 -0.33
C PHE A 721 -22.58 27.28 -0.61
N LEU A 722 -23.14 26.38 -1.45
CA LEU A 722 -22.53 25.08 -1.73
C LEU A 722 -21.28 25.22 -2.60
N VAL A 723 -21.23 26.22 -3.50
CA VAL A 723 -20.00 26.59 -4.24
C VAL A 723 -18.89 27.02 -3.27
N GLU A 724 -19.19 27.87 -2.29
CA GLU A 724 -18.20 28.28 -1.28
C GLU A 724 -17.79 27.13 -0.35
N VAL A 725 -18.73 26.25 0.04
CA VAL A 725 -18.45 25.03 0.81
C VAL A 725 -17.50 24.11 0.05
N ARG A 726 -17.74 23.86 -1.25
CA ARG A 726 -16.84 23.07 -2.11
C ARG A 726 -15.44 23.67 -2.20
N LYS A 727 -15.32 25.00 -2.34
CA LYS A 727 -14.02 25.70 -2.27
C LYS A 727 -13.33 25.50 -0.92
N ARG A 728 -14.07 25.53 0.20
CA ARG A 728 -13.52 25.30 1.56
C ARG A 728 -13.09 23.84 1.77
N ILE A 729 -13.88 22.86 1.31
CA ILE A 729 -13.54 21.44 1.30
C ILE A 729 -12.23 21.21 0.53
N PHE A 730 -12.15 21.69 -0.72
CA PHE A 730 -10.94 21.57 -1.54
C PHE A 730 -9.74 22.22 -0.87
N SER A 731 -9.88 23.48 -0.46
CA SER A 731 -8.83 24.26 0.20
C SER A 731 -8.26 23.55 1.41
N ARG A 732 -9.10 22.90 2.22
CA ARG A 732 -8.68 22.20 3.43
C ARG A 732 -7.99 20.87 3.13
N LEU A 733 -8.56 20.04 2.25
CA LEU A 733 -7.98 18.74 1.88
C LEU A 733 -6.62 18.90 1.18
N TYR A 734 -6.53 19.79 0.20
CA TYR A 734 -5.25 20.13 -0.44
C TYR A 734 -4.23 20.69 0.57
N SER A 735 -4.64 21.66 1.41
CA SER A 735 -3.72 22.26 2.40
C SER A 735 -3.18 21.25 3.42
N ILE A 736 -3.99 20.29 3.87
CA ILE A 736 -3.52 19.28 4.84
C ILE A 736 -2.67 18.20 4.17
N ASP A 737 -2.97 17.80 2.93
CA ASP A 737 -2.16 16.86 2.16
C ASP A 737 -0.76 17.42 1.91
N ILE A 738 -0.59 18.65 1.40
CA ILE A 738 0.74 19.26 1.26
C ILE A 738 1.47 19.35 2.61
N SER A 739 0.75 19.65 3.70
CA SER A 739 1.37 19.80 5.03
C SER A 739 1.84 18.46 5.60
N LEU A 740 1.03 17.39 5.44
CA LEU A 740 1.34 16.05 5.92
C LEU A 740 2.40 15.39 5.01
N ALA A 741 2.36 15.64 3.70
CA ALA A 741 3.39 15.26 2.74
C ALA A 741 4.74 15.92 3.08
N ALA A 742 4.78 17.20 3.41
CA ALA A 742 6.02 17.88 3.83
C ALA A 742 6.58 17.33 5.15
N PHE A 743 5.71 17.08 6.14
CA PHE A 743 6.05 16.50 7.45
C PHE A 743 6.60 15.06 7.35
N LEU A 744 5.95 14.22 6.54
CA LEU A 744 6.40 12.86 6.24
C LEU A 744 7.54 12.81 5.19
N GLY A 745 7.86 13.93 4.54
CA GLY A 745 8.82 14.00 3.43
C GLY A 745 8.44 13.13 2.23
N ARG A 746 7.18 13.18 1.79
CA ARG A 746 6.62 12.33 0.72
C ARG A 746 6.02 13.17 -0.40
N PRO A 747 5.85 12.61 -1.62
CA PRO A 747 5.02 13.25 -2.62
C PRO A 747 3.58 13.44 -2.10
N PRO A 748 2.93 14.59 -2.38
CA PRO A 748 1.52 14.80 -2.05
C PRO A 748 0.60 13.94 -2.92
N ARG A 749 -0.61 13.68 -2.44
CA ARG A 749 -1.67 12.98 -3.19
C ARG A 749 -2.39 13.94 -4.15
N MET A 750 -2.57 15.19 -3.74
CA MET A 750 -3.20 16.25 -4.53
C MET A 750 -2.13 17.23 -5.02
N THR A 751 -1.87 17.23 -6.33
CA THR A 751 -0.89 18.14 -6.97
C THR A 751 -1.62 19.27 -7.69
N LYS A 752 -1.18 20.52 -7.51
CA LYS A 752 -1.80 21.69 -8.17
C LYS A 752 -1.72 21.65 -9.69
N LYS A 753 -0.82 20.85 -10.27
CA LYS A 753 -0.67 20.66 -11.72
C LYS A 753 -1.89 19.99 -12.38
N PHE A 754 -2.73 19.34 -11.57
CA PHE A 754 -3.96 18.66 -12.02
C PHE A 754 -5.23 19.24 -11.37
N CYS A 755 -5.15 20.41 -10.69
CA CYS A 755 -6.27 20.98 -9.93
C CYS A 755 -6.56 22.45 -10.29
N CYS A 756 -7.82 22.77 -10.58
CA CYS A 756 -8.32 24.14 -10.70
C CYS A 756 -8.58 24.75 -9.31
N ILE A 757 -7.52 25.23 -8.66
CA ILE A 757 -7.58 25.76 -7.28
C ILE A 757 -8.31 27.12 -7.25
N LYS A 758 -9.61 27.11 -6.92
CA LYS A 758 -10.41 28.31 -6.63
C LYS A 758 -10.45 28.60 -5.12
N LEU A 759 -9.85 29.71 -4.69
CA LEU A 759 -9.87 30.13 -3.28
C LEU A 759 -11.31 30.52 -2.83
N PRO A 760 -11.75 30.14 -1.62
CA PRO A 760 -13.03 30.57 -1.05
C PRO A 760 -13.01 32.07 -0.72
N LEU A 761 -14.19 32.68 -0.65
CA LEU A 761 -14.35 34.09 -0.29
C LEU A 761 -14.20 34.30 1.22
N ASP A 762 -13.71 35.49 1.59
CA ASP A 762 -13.42 35.86 2.99
C ASP A 762 -14.67 36.32 3.78
N ILE A 763 -15.69 35.48 3.76
CA ILE A 763 -17.03 35.74 4.31
C ILE A 763 -17.31 34.91 5.58
N ASP A 764 -18.10 35.51 6.47
CA ASP A 764 -18.74 34.85 7.62
C ASP A 764 -19.76 33.82 7.09
N GLU A 765 -19.87 32.65 7.71
CA GLU A 765 -20.78 31.58 7.28
C GLU A 765 -22.27 31.97 7.42
N LYS A 766 -22.58 32.99 8.22
CA LYS A 766 -23.92 33.63 8.25
C LYS A 766 -24.36 34.17 6.88
N CYS A 767 -23.41 34.45 5.98
CA CYS A 767 -23.72 34.89 4.61
C CYS A 767 -24.45 33.82 3.77
N TYR A 768 -24.32 32.54 4.13
CA TYR A 768 -24.98 31.43 3.42
C TYR A 768 -26.51 31.43 3.54
N SER A 769 -27.06 32.10 4.55
CA SER A 769 -28.51 32.22 4.79
C SER A 769 -29.11 33.56 4.32
N LEU A 770 -28.33 34.40 3.64
CA LEU A 770 -28.80 35.73 3.20
C LEU A 770 -29.58 35.65 1.89
N SER A 771 -30.61 36.48 1.77
CA SER A 771 -31.31 36.74 0.51
C SER A 771 -30.40 37.47 -0.49
N ASP A 772 -30.58 37.20 -1.79
CA ASP A 772 -29.74 37.74 -2.88
C ASP A 772 -29.39 39.23 -2.72
N THR A 773 -30.37 40.09 -2.46
CA THR A 773 -30.18 41.55 -2.33
C THR A 773 -29.40 42.00 -1.09
N THR A 774 -29.26 41.12 -0.10
CA THR A 774 -28.42 41.33 1.08
C THR A 774 -27.06 40.66 0.90
N LEU A 775 -27.03 39.47 0.31
CA LEU A 775 -25.81 38.77 -0.08
C LEU A 775 -24.95 39.62 -1.03
N THR A 776 -25.53 40.23 -2.07
CA THR A 776 -24.80 41.15 -2.96
C THR A 776 -24.13 42.27 -2.18
N ARG A 777 -24.80 42.87 -1.19
CA ARG A 777 -24.26 43.96 -0.36
C ARG A 777 -23.14 43.51 0.58
N GLU A 778 -23.10 42.23 0.98
CA GLU A 778 -21.96 41.68 1.72
C GLU A 778 -20.80 41.33 0.79
N LEU A 779 -21.08 40.87 -0.44
CA LEU A 779 -20.07 40.61 -1.48
C LEU A 779 -19.43 41.90 -2.02
N GLU A 780 -20.18 43.00 -2.09
CA GLU A 780 -19.67 44.37 -2.38
C GLU A 780 -18.61 44.86 -1.38
N LYS A 781 -18.48 44.22 -0.20
CA LYS A 781 -17.43 44.52 0.79
C LYS A 781 -16.14 43.72 0.58
N LEU A 782 -16.07 42.89 -0.46
CA LEU A 782 -14.85 42.17 -0.82
C LEU A 782 -14.00 42.96 -1.82
N ASP A 783 -12.68 42.75 -1.80
CA ASP A 783 -11.78 43.25 -2.83
C ASP A 783 -11.80 42.37 -4.10
N LEU A 784 -11.07 42.78 -5.14
CA LEU A 784 -10.98 42.05 -6.41
C LEU A 784 -10.34 40.65 -6.29
N ALA A 785 -9.69 40.34 -5.17
CA ALA A 785 -9.14 39.01 -4.87
C ALA A 785 -10.05 38.17 -3.94
N GLY A 786 -11.14 38.74 -3.43
CA GLY A 786 -12.09 38.09 -2.51
C GLY A 786 -11.73 38.17 -1.03
N TRP A 787 -10.82 39.06 -0.61
CA TRP A 787 -10.59 39.39 0.81
C TRP A 787 -11.60 40.42 1.32
N ASN A 788 -11.87 40.45 2.63
CA ASN A 788 -12.77 41.46 3.19
C ASN A 788 -12.09 42.84 3.33
N SER A 789 -12.77 43.90 2.89
CA SER A 789 -12.28 45.29 2.99
C SER A 789 -12.46 45.93 4.38
N GLN A 790 -13.18 45.26 5.28
CA GLN A 790 -13.69 45.84 6.54
C GLN A 790 -12.75 45.64 7.74
N GLY A 791 -11.62 44.96 7.55
CA GLY A 791 -10.65 44.70 8.61
C GLY A 791 -10.98 43.54 9.54
N HIS A 792 -11.99 42.73 9.22
CA HIS A 792 -12.39 41.60 10.07
C HIS A 792 -11.42 40.43 9.96
N ILE A 793 -10.97 39.90 11.09
CA ILE A 793 -10.08 38.74 11.12
C ILE A 793 -10.95 37.48 11.31
N ARG A 794 -10.80 36.49 10.42
CA ARG A 794 -11.72 35.35 10.29
C ARG A 794 -11.00 34.05 9.91
N ALA A 795 -11.57 32.91 10.28
CA ALA A 795 -11.08 31.59 9.84
C ALA A 795 -11.09 31.40 8.30
N SER A 796 -11.98 32.11 7.58
CA SER A 796 -11.99 32.18 6.12
C SER A 796 -10.68 32.74 5.54
N ALA A 797 -10.14 33.79 6.15
CA ALA A 797 -8.85 34.38 5.76
C ALA A 797 -7.69 33.39 6.00
N VAL A 798 -7.71 32.68 7.13
CA VAL A 798 -6.72 31.63 7.45
C VAL A 798 -6.76 30.50 6.43
N MET A 799 -7.95 30.07 5.98
CA MET A 799 -8.09 28.99 5.00
C MET A 799 -7.62 29.40 3.59
N ARG A 800 -7.94 30.62 3.15
CA ARG A 800 -7.39 31.22 1.92
C ARG A 800 -5.86 31.22 1.97
N TRP A 801 -5.29 31.75 3.04
CA TRP A 801 -3.83 31.84 3.23
C TRP A 801 -3.15 30.47 3.32
N SER A 802 -3.76 29.51 4.03
CA SER A 802 -3.28 28.12 4.11
C SER A 802 -3.18 27.46 2.74
N THR A 803 -4.08 27.79 1.81
CA THR A 803 -4.09 27.25 0.44
C THR A 803 -3.03 27.93 -0.42
N THR A 804 -2.92 29.26 -0.32
CA THR A 804 -1.84 30.03 -0.99
C THR A 804 -0.45 29.53 -0.57
N THR A 805 -0.23 29.34 0.73
CA THR A 805 1.05 28.82 1.25
C THR A 805 1.24 27.33 0.97
N ALA A 806 0.17 26.52 0.85
CA ALA A 806 0.29 25.14 0.38
C ALA A 806 0.78 25.09 -1.08
N MET A 807 0.28 25.95 -1.98
CA MET A 807 0.76 25.99 -3.37
C MET A 807 2.25 26.32 -3.51
N ILE A 808 2.82 27.10 -2.59
CA ILE A 808 4.25 27.42 -2.58
C ILE A 808 5.05 26.26 -1.93
N ARG A 809 4.53 25.66 -0.85
CA ARG A 809 5.16 24.50 -0.19
C ARG A 809 5.18 23.25 -1.07
N GLU A 810 4.20 23.05 -1.94
CA GLU A 810 4.21 21.95 -2.94
C GLU A 810 5.44 22.03 -3.85
N GLU A 811 5.84 23.23 -4.28
CA GLU A 811 7.01 23.40 -5.14
C GLU A 811 8.34 23.29 -4.39
N ALA A 812 8.42 23.80 -3.15
CA ALA A 812 9.59 23.55 -2.30
C ALA A 812 9.76 22.03 -2.05
N LEU A 813 8.65 21.30 -1.87
CA LEU A 813 8.64 19.85 -1.71
C LEU A 813 9.00 19.12 -3.02
N GLU A 814 8.58 19.62 -4.18
CA GLU A 814 9.03 19.11 -5.49
C GLU A 814 10.55 19.32 -5.68
N LEU A 815 11.09 20.48 -5.28
CA LEU A 815 12.54 20.73 -5.29
C LEU A 815 13.32 19.85 -4.29
N LEU A 816 12.70 19.41 -3.20
CA LEU A 816 13.30 18.53 -2.19
C LEU A 816 13.27 17.03 -2.56
N LEU A 817 12.32 16.60 -3.39
CA LEU A 817 12.08 15.19 -3.72
C LEU A 817 12.30 14.85 -5.22
N GLY A 818 12.35 15.86 -6.10
CA GLY A 818 12.40 15.69 -7.55
C GLY A 818 13.82 15.50 -8.10
N GLY A 819 14.14 14.29 -8.58
CA GLY A 819 15.47 13.90 -9.04
C GLY A 819 15.90 14.35 -10.44
N ASN A 820 15.25 15.32 -11.08
CA ASN A 820 15.56 15.79 -12.44
C ASN A 820 15.03 17.23 -12.71
N ILE A 821 15.45 18.21 -11.90
CA ILE A 821 15.00 19.61 -12.02
C ILE A 821 16.17 20.50 -12.47
N SER A 822 15.99 21.20 -13.59
CA SER A 822 16.93 22.23 -14.07
C SER A 822 16.73 23.55 -13.34
N ASN A 823 17.81 24.33 -13.16
CA ASN A 823 17.78 25.70 -12.61
C ASN A 823 17.26 25.80 -11.16
N ILE A 824 17.52 24.78 -10.32
CA ILE A 824 17.09 24.72 -8.91
C ILE A 824 17.38 26.03 -8.14
N GLN A 825 18.58 26.59 -8.27
CA GLN A 825 18.94 27.86 -7.61
C GLN A 825 18.04 29.02 -8.03
N GLN A 826 17.64 29.11 -9.31
CA GLN A 826 16.72 30.14 -9.77
C GLN A 826 15.31 29.88 -9.23
N ARG A 827 14.80 28.64 -9.27
CA ARG A 827 13.45 28.35 -8.74
C ARG A 827 13.35 28.60 -7.24
N ILE A 828 14.44 28.43 -6.49
CA ILE A 828 14.51 28.80 -5.07
C ILE A 828 14.40 30.32 -4.90
N ILE A 829 15.14 31.11 -5.69
CA ILE A 829 15.01 32.58 -5.71
C ILE A 829 13.59 33.01 -6.10
N ASP A 830 12.97 32.33 -7.06
CA ASP A 830 11.58 32.56 -7.44
C ASP A 830 10.63 32.27 -6.27
N LEU A 831 10.78 31.14 -5.56
CA LEU A 831 9.94 30.78 -4.40
C LEU A 831 10.13 31.76 -3.23
N HIS A 832 11.37 32.23 -3.00
CA HIS A 832 11.64 33.33 -2.07
C HIS A 832 10.92 34.62 -2.49
N HIS A 833 10.82 34.93 -3.79
CA HIS A 833 10.04 36.07 -4.27
C HIS A 833 8.53 35.82 -4.10
N GLU A 834 8.02 34.66 -4.49
CA GLU A 834 6.61 34.27 -4.43
C GLU A 834 6.07 34.30 -2.99
N ILE A 835 6.80 33.78 -1.98
CA ILE A 835 6.34 33.80 -0.58
C ILE A 835 6.34 35.22 0.02
N ASN A 836 7.34 36.04 -0.31
CA ASN A 836 7.40 37.44 0.15
C ASN A 836 6.34 38.31 -0.54
N GLN A 837 6.11 38.11 -1.84
CA GLN A 837 5.07 38.80 -2.58
C GLN A 837 3.67 38.36 -2.12
N ALA A 838 3.45 37.07 -1.86
CA ALA A 838 2.21 36.57 -1.29
C ALA A 838 1.94 37.15 0.11
N TRP A 839 2.99 37.30 0.93
CA TRP A 839 2.88 37.98 2.22
C TRP A 839 2.53 39.46 2.03
N GLU A 840 3.27 40.23 1.24
CA GLU A 840 2.98 41.66 1.04
C GLU A 840 1.61 41.93 0.38
N ASN A 841 1.10 41.00 -0.43
CA ASN A 841 -0.25 41.06 -0.99
C ASN A 841 -1.37 40.72 0.03
N LEU A 842 -1.06 40.29 1.26
CA LEU A 842 -2.08 40.15 2.31
C LEU A 842 -2.62 41.53 2.72
N PRO A 843 -3.93 41.65 2.96
CA PRO A 843 -4.53 42.81 3.63
C PRO A 843 -3.78 43.16 4.91
N SER A 844 -3.49 44.45 5.12
CA SER A 844 -2.58 44.91 6.17
C SER A 844 -3.02 44.51 7.59
N PHE A 845 -4.33 44.40 7.84
CA PHE A 845 -4.88 43.95 9.13
C PHE A 845 -4.59 42.47 9.45
N LEU A 846 -4.19 41.66 8.47
CA LEU A 846 -3.72 40.27 8.65
C LEU A 846 -2.19 40.18 8.84
N ARG A 847 -1.44 41.24 8.51
CA ARG A 847 0.03 41.29 8.56
C ARG A 847 0.54 41.84 9.89
N VAL A 848 0.46 41.02 10.94
CA VAL A 848 0.82 41.42 12.31
C VAL A 848 2.22 40.92 12.71
N SER A 849 3.02 41.79 13.33
CA SER A 849 4.36 41.44 13.83
C SER A 849 4.29 40.56 15.09
N ALA A 850 5.37 39.82 15.40
CA ALA A 850 5.40 38.94 16.58
C ALA A 850 5.18 39.71 17.90
N HIS A 851 5.63 40.97 17.96
CA HIS A 851 5.47 41.84 19.13
C HIS A 851 4.03 42.39 19.25
N GLU A 852 3.39 42.75 18.14
CA GLU A 852 2.02 43.26 18.11
C GLU A 852 0.94 42.17 18.30
N LEU A 853 1.28 40.90 18.07
CA LEU A 853 0.36 39.77 18.18
C LEU A 853 -0.15 39.60 19.62
N TRP A 854 0.75 39.65 20.60
CA TRP A 854 0.44 39.41 22.02
C TRP A 854 0.19 40.69 22.84
N GLY A 855 0.46 41.86 22.26
CA GLY A 855 0.35 43.16 22.94
C GLY A 855 -0.95 43.92 22.72
N SER A 856 -1.92 43.34 22.01
CA SER A 856 -3.15 44.04 21.59
C SER A 856 -4.40 43.59 22.35
N GLU A 857 -5.33 44.51 22.60
CA GLU A 857 -6.67 44.24 23.19
C GLU A 857 -7.64 43.51 22.23
N ARG A 858 -7.13 42.63 21.35
CA ARG A 858 -7.91 41.91 20.33
C ARG A 858 -8.71 40.74 20.95
N PRO A 859 -9.85 40.36 20.36
CA PRO A 859 -10.51 39.09 20.66
C PRO A 859 -9.56 37.90 20.46
N ARG A 860 -9.69 36.89 21.32
CA ARG A 860 -8.78 35.72 21.32
C ARG A 860 -8.84 34.92 20.01
N THR A 861 -10.02 34.80 19.42
CA THR A 861 -10.27 34.21 18.09
C THR A 861 -9.51 34.92 16.97
N GLU A 862 -9.37 36.25 17.03
CA GLU A 862 -8.59 37.01 16.05
C GLU A 862 -7.09 36.78 16.25
N MET A 863 -6.62 36.74 17.50
CA MET A 863 -5.22 36.43 17.82
C MET A 863 -4.83 35.01 17.34
N GLU A 864 -5.70 34.01 17.50
CA GLU A 864 -5.51 32.65 16.98
C GLU A 864 -5.38 32.63 15.45
N CYS A 865 -6.23 33.38 14.74
CA CYS A 865 -6.19 33.50 13.29
C CYS A 865 -4.91 34.17 12.79
N LEU A 866 -4.52 35.31 13.38
CA LEU A 866 -3.27 36.02 13.08
C LEU A 866 -2.05 35.13 13.36
N HIS A 867 -2.05 34.42 14.50
CA HIS A 867 -0.98 33.50 14.86
C HIS A 867 -0.89 32.33 13.87
N MET A 868 -2.01 31.78 13.38
CA MET A 868 -2.00 30.75 12.34
C MET A 868 -1.47 31.30 11.00
N ILE A 869 -1.86 32.51 10.60
CA ILE A 869 -1.35 33.17 9.38
C ILE A 869 0.17 33.35 9.44
N ARG A 870 0.70 33.81 10.58
CA ARG A 870 2.15 33.94 10.79
C ARG A 870 2.88 32.58 10.81
N ILE A 871 2.31 31.55 11.44
CA ILE A 871 2.92 30.20 11.46
C ILE A 871 2.96 29.58 10.07
N LEU A 872 1.90 29.70 9.26
CA LEU A 872 1.87 29.20 7.88
C LEU A 872 2.90 29.90 6.98
N TYR A 873 3.12 31.20 7.18
CA TYR A 873 4.20 31.94 6.52
C TYR A 873 5.58 31.39 6.94
N LEU A 874 5.88 31.37 8.25
CA LEU A 874 7.18 30.95 8.77
C LEU A 874 7.50 29.48 8.45
N GLN A 875 6.52 28.57 8.43
CA GLN A 875 6.69 27.18 8.01
C GLN A 875 7.05 27.08 6.52
N SER A 876 6.44 27.93 5.68
CA SER A 876 6.72 27.97 4.24
C SER A 876 8.13 28.50 3.96
N THR A 877 8.52 29.61 4.61
CA THR A 877 9.87 30.18 4.52
C THR A 877 10.92 29.19 5.03
N PHE A 878 10.68 28.51 6.16
CA PHE A 878 11.57 27.48 6.68
C PHE A 878 11.76 26.32 5.68
N LEU A 879 10.71 25.88 4.99
CA LEU A 879 10.82 24.80 4.00
C LEU A 879 11.62 25.24 2.75
N ILE A 880 11.47 26.49 2.30
CA ILE A 880 12.25 27.05 1.19
C ILE A 880 13.73 27.19 1.59
N GLU A 881 14.01 27.68 2.81
CA GLU A 881 15.37 27.76 3.36
C GLU A 881 16.02 26.39 3.57
N TRP A 882 15.24 25.39 4.01
CA TRP A 882 15.69 24.01 4.10
C TRP A 882 16.04 23.45 2.72
N THR A 883 15.21 23.74 1.70
CA THR A 883 15.46 23.39 0.29
C THR A 883 16.77 24.01 -0.21
N ALA A 884 16.99 25.30 0.06
CA ALA A 884 18.19 26.03 -0.31
C ALA A 884 19.45 25.47 0.36
N TRP A 885 19.36 25.11 1.64
CA TRP A 885 20.46 24.48 2.38
C TRP A 885 20.78 23.08 1.86
N ARG A 886 19.76 22.25 1.60
CA ARG A 886 19.91 20.89 1.03
C ARG A 886 20.59 20.89 -0.33
N HIS A 887 20.38 21.93 -1.14
CA HIS A 887 21.04 22.13 -2.44
C HIS A 887 22.35 22.94 -2.37
N GLY A 888 22.88 23.19 -1.17
CA GLY A 888 24.22 23.75 -0.98
C GLY A 888 24.36 25.26 -1.28
N ILE A 889 23.26 26.02 -1.26
CA ILE A 889 23.30 27.48 -1.46
C ILE A 889 23.89 28.15 -0.21
N GLU A 890 24.95 28.95 -0.38
CA GLU A 890 25.71 29.49 0.77
C GLU A 890 25.03 30.67 1.50
N GLN A 891 23.99 31.28 0.93
CA GLN A 891 23.30 32.47 1.46
C GLN A 891 21.94 32.16 2.13
N THR A 892 21.83 31.03 2.83
CA THR A 892 20.59 30.61 3.52
C THR A 892 20.35 31.35 4.83
N SER A 893 19.12 31.83 5.06
CA SER A 893 18.63 32.33 6.34
C SER A 893 18.08 31.22 7.27
N LEU A 894 18.20 29.95 6.90
CA LEU A 894 17.67 28.76 7.59
C LEU A 894 17.64 28.84 9.13
N PHE A 895 18.76 29.14 9.79
CA PHE A 895 18.79 29.16 11.27
C PHE A 895 17.98 30.32 11.88
N GLN A 896 17.89 31.46 11.19
CA GLN A 896 16.99 32.57 11.57
C GLN A 896 15.52 32.19 11.35
N SER A 897 15.19 31.59 10.19
CA SER A 897 13.82 31.12 9.93
C SER A 897 13.39 30.01 10.90
N ALA A 898 14.30 29.12 11.29
CA ALA A 898 14.06 28.09 12.29
C ALA A 898 13.88 28.71 13.70
N MET A 899 14.67 29.72 14.06
CA MET A 899 14.54 30.46 15.32
C MET A 899 13.19 31.18 15.40
N GLU A 900 12.76 31.89 14.35
CA GLU A 900 11.45 32.56 14.37
C GLU A 900 10.28 31.57 14.45
N LEU A 901 10.40 30.40 13.80
CA LEU A 901 9.37 29.36 13.84
C LEU A 901 9.27 28.71 15.23
N ILE A 902 10.39 28.33 15.86
CA ILE A 902 10.37 27.75 17.22
C ILE A 902 9.92 28.78 18.27
N CYS A 903 10.40 30.03 18.19
CA CYS A 903 9.95 31.11 19.08
C CYS A 903 8.45 31.34 18.97
N SER A 904 7.90 31.38 17.74
CA SER A 904 6.47 31.63 17.55
C SER A 904 5.59 30.47 18.05
N VAL A 905 6.05 29.21 17.96
CA VAL A 905 5.31 28.07 18.57
C VAL A 905 5.47 28.06 20.10
N ASN A 906 6.67 28.32 20.63
CA ASN A 906 6.91 28.44 22.07
C ASN A 906 6.03 29.52 22.71
N ASP A 907 5.87 30.68 22.05
CA ASP A 907 5.00 31.76 22.51
C ASP A 907 3.55 31.31 22.73
N ALA A 908 3.02 30.46 21.81
CA ALA A 908 1.68 29.90 21.90
C ALA A 908 1.55 28.77 22.93
N LEU A 909 2.60 27.98 23.16
CA LEU A 909 2.63 26.96 24.22
C LEU A 909 2.60 27.57 25.62
N VAL A 910 3.35 28.67 25.81
CA VAL A 910 3.35 29.48 27.02
C VAL A 910 2.00 30.17 27.22
N ARG A 911 1.42 30.77 26.16
CA ARG A 911 0.18 31.55 26.22
C ARG A 911 -1.09 30.79 25.83
N ARG A 912 -1.09 29.44 25.83
CA ARG A 912 -2.24 28.60 25.43
C ARG A 912 -3.58 28.99 26.09
N GLU A 913 -3.55 29.46 27.34
CA GLU A 913 -4.75 29.91 28.09
C GLU A 913 -5.36 31.22 27.56
N GLN A 914 -4.65 31.93 26.67
CA GLN A 914 -5.11 33.09 25.91
C GLN A 914 -5.67 32.70 24.53
N LEU A 915 -5.60 31.42 24.16
CA LEU A 915 -5.94 30.84 22.86
C LEU A 915 -6.98 29.70 23.08
N PRO A 916 -8.24 30.04 23.44
CA PRO A 916 -9.21 29.09 23.99
C PRO A 916 -9.67 28.02 23.00
N ASN A 917 -9.66 28.29 21.69
CA ASN A 917 -9.98 27.32 20.64
C ASN A 917 -8.75 26.52 20.20
N LEU A 918 -7.56 26.88 20.68
CA LEU A 918 -6.31 26.22 20.36
C LEU A 918 -6.04 25.03 21.29
N GLY A 919 -6.88 24.00 21.13
CA GLY A 919 -6.79 22.75 21.88
C GLY A 919 -5.44 22.04 21.78
N PHE A 920 -5.26 21.01 22.62
CA PHE A 920 -4.03 20.23 22.71
C PHE A 920 -3.66 19.59 21.38
N ILE A 921 -4.63 19.16 20.57
CA ILE A 921 -4.38 18.61 19.22
C ILE A 921 -3.79 19.71 18.31
N SER A 922 -4.38 20.90 18.32
CA SER A 922 -3.94 22.03 17.48
C SER A 922 -2.53 22.50 17.84
N LEU A 923 -2.19 22.51 19.13
CA LEU A 923 -0.83 22.75 19.62
C LEU A 923 0.14 21.60 19.27
N ALA A 924 -0.28 20.35 19.46
CA ALA A 924 0.52 19.17 19.09
C ALA A 924 0.87 19.17 17.61
N TRP A 925 -0.08 19.46 16.72
CA TRP A 925 0.16 19.55 15.28
C TRP A 925 1.16 20.67 14.93
N ARG A 926 1.07 21.85 15.58
CA ARG A 926 2.07 22.94 15.40
C ARG A 926 3.46 22.52 15.87
N VAL A 927 3.57 21.77 16.97
CA VAL A 927 4.87 21.26 17.43
C VAL A 927 5.41 20.22 16.45
N ALA A 928 4.62 19.22 16.07
CA ALA A 928 5.02 18.16 15.15
C ALA A 928 5.41 18.68 13.76
N SER A 929 4.55 19.50 13.14
CA SER A 929 4.71 19.92 11.74
C SER A 929 5.55 21.18 11.55
N CYS A 930 5.87 21.93 12.62
CA CYS A 930 6.61 23.20 12.52
C CYS A 930 7.81 23.27 13.47
N ALA A 931 7.58 23.14 14.79
CA ALA A 931 8.63 23.39 15.78
C ALA A 931 9.69 22.29 15.82
N LEU A 932 9.30 21.02 15.65
CA LEU A 932 10.23 19.90 15.69
C LEU A 932 11.21 19.88 14.50
N PRO A 933 10.79 20.12 13.24
CA PRO A 933 11.74 20.28 12.14
C PRO A 933 12.73 21.44 12.35
N ALA A 934 12.24 22.58 12.84
CA ALA A 934 13.08 23.73 13.18
C ALA A 934 14.05 23.40 14.34
N ALA A 935 13.59 22.71 15.38
CA ALA A 935 14.42 22.26 16.49
C ALA A 935 15.52 21.28 16.04
N GLY A 936 15.23 20.40 15.08
CA GLY A 936 16.24 19.53 14.46
C GLY A 936 17.33 20.33 13.74
N ALA A 937 16.96 21.29 12.90
CA ALA A 937 17.92 22.16 12.21
C ALA A 937 18.79 22.98 13.19
N LEU A 938 18.19 23.48 14.27
CA LEU A 938 18.90 24.22 15.32
C LEU A 938 19.80 23.32 16.18
N ALA A 939 19.38 22.07 16.46
CA ALA A 939 20.22 21.09 17.15
C ALA A 939 21.45 20.71 16.29
N LEU A 940 21.27 20.54 14.97
CA LEU A 940 22.39 20.30 14.04
C LEU A 940 23.39 21.45 14.00
N TYR A 941 22.93 22.70 14.09
CA TYR A 941 23.81 23.85 14.28
C TYR A 941 24.61 23.77 15.60
N LEU A 942 23.95 23.41 16.70
CA LEU A 942 24.61 23.32 18.00
C LEU A 942 25.72 22.26 18.07
N LEU A 943 25.60 21.16 17.31
CA LEU A 943 26.49 20.01 17.31
C LEU A 943 27.69 20.10 16.32
N GLN A 944 27.83 21.19 15.56
CA GLN A 944 28.96 21.33 14.62
C GLN A 944 30.26 21.78 15.32
N PRO A 945 31.42 21.14 15.05
CA PRO A 945 32.70 21.56 15.63
C PRO A 945 33.14 22.94 15.14
N SER A 946 33.63 23.78 16.05
CA SER A 946 34.06 25.18 15.77
C SER A 946 35.09 25.30 14.62
N SER A 947 35.90 24.26 14.40
CA SER A 947 36.91 24.19 13.33
C SER A 947 36.37 23.72 11.97
N ARG A 948 35.09 23.33 11.87
CA ARG A 948 34.37 23.06 10.60
C ARG A 948 33.34 24.13 10.25
N CYS A 949 33.14 25.16 11.07
CA CYS A 949 32.24 26.28 10.79
C CYS A 949 32.65 27.04 9.51
N ARG A 950 32.00 26.74 8.38
CA ARG A 950 31.94 27.64 7.23
C ARG A 950 31.07 28.88 7.52
N PHE A 951 30.11 28.73 8.43
CA PHE A 951 29.33 29.83 9.01
C PHE A 951 30.21 30.65 9.95
N LYS A 952 30.71 31.80 9.48
CA LYS A 952 31.63 32.66 10.26
C LYS A 952 30.95 33.52 11.33
N GLU A 953 29.65 33.77 11.19
CA GLU A 953 28.95 34.84 11.92
C GLU A 953 27.61 34.34 12.48
N LEU A 954 27.66 33.81 13.71
CA LEU A 954 26.51 33.74 14.62
C LEU A 954 27.03 34.04 16.04
N ASP A 955 26.47 35.07 16.67
CA ASP A 955 27.01 35.62 17.91
C ASP A 955 26.81 34.67 19.12
N PRO A 956 27.71 34.69 20.12
CA PRO A 956 27.55 33.92 21.36
C PRO A 956 26.17 34.01 22.05
N PRO A 957 25.51 35.18 22.18
CA PRO A 957 24.12 35.25 22.66
C PRO A 957 23.12 34.42 21.85
N SER A 958 23.29 34.28 20.54
CA SER A 958 22.39 33.45 19.71
C SER A 958 22.46 31.98 20.09
N ARG A 959 23.65 31.44 20.41
CA ARG A 959 23.78 30.05 20.88
C ARG A 959 23.01 29.80 22.19
N ARG A 960 23.01 30.77 23.11
CA ARG A 960 22.22 30.74 24.34
C ARG A 960 20.71 30.73 24.04
N GLN A 961 20.24 31.60 23.14
CA GLN A 961 18.84 31.69 22.74
C GLN A 961 18.31 30.40 22.09
N VAL A 962 19.15 29.66 21.37
CA VAL A 962 18.80 28.31 20.88
C VAL A 962 18.54 27.36 22.05
N ILE A 963 19.46 27.26 23.01
CA ILE A 963 19.35 26.34 24.15
C ILE A 963 18.13 26.70 25.01
N GLU A 964 17.86 27.99 25.23
CA GLU A 964 16.66 28.46 25.95
C GLU A 964 15.37 28.05 25.22
N ASN A 965 15.26 28.26 23.89
CA ASN A 965 14.07 27.89 23.13
C ASN A 965 13.87 26.37 22.98
N LEU A 966 14.95 25.59 22.82
CA LEU A 966 14.87 24.13 22.83
C LEU A 966 14.39 23.63 24.20
N SER A 967 14.89 24.20 25.30
CA SER A 967 14.49 23.83 26.66
C SER A 967 13.02 24.14 26.94
N VAL A 968 12.52 25.30 26.48
CA VAL A 968 11.09 25.65 26.56
C VAL A 968 10.25 24.66 25.76
N LEU A 969 10.65 24.34 24.52
CA LEU A 969 9.90 23.39 23.69
C LEU A 969 9.85 22.00 24.34
N ILE A 970 10.99 21.48 24.80
CA ILE A 970 11.13 20.19 25.51
C ILE A 970 10.22 20.12 26.74
N ALA A 971 10.22 21.16 27.58
CA ALA A 971 9.39 21.22 28.79
C ALA A 971 7.89 21.25 28.47
N HIS A 972 7.50 21.90 27.36
CA HIS A 972 6.11 21.93 26.93
C HIS A 972 5.65 20.65 26.21
N MET A 973 6.54 19.81 25.68
CA MET A 973 6.13 18.55 25.04
C MET A 973 5.31 17.67 25.99
N ASP A 974 5.76 17.49 27.23
CA ASP A 974 5.08 16.66 28.25
C ASP A 974 3.63 17.10 28.54
N ILE A 975 3.32 18.37 28.33
CA ILE A 975 1.97 18.94 28.52
C ILE A 975 1.05 18.60 27.33
N LEU A 976 1.62 18.38 26.15
CA LEU A 976 0.87 18.13 24.92
C LEU A 976 0.47 16.67 24.73
N HIS A 977 1.10 15.70 25.38
CA HIS A 977 0.85 14.27 25.12
C HIS A 977 0.70 13.43 26.39
N SER A 978 -0.27 12.52 26.38
CA SER A 978 -0.41 11.41 27.32
C SER A 978 -0.18 10.06 26.61
N PRO A 979 0.13 8.95 27.31
CA PRO A 979 0.42 7.64 26.70
C PRO A 979 -0.65 7.06 25.77
N HIS A 980 -1.85 7.64 25.74
CA HIS A 980 -2.99 7.25 24.91
C HIS A 980 -3.25 8.20 23.72
N ASP A 981 -2.38 9.19 23.48
CA ASP A 981 -2.51 10.14 22.36
C ASP A 981 -1.62 9.74 21.17
N GLY A 982 -2.11 9.91 19.94
CA GLY A 982 -1.47 9.33 18.76
C GLY A 982 0.01 9.72 18.53
N ASN A 983 0.35 10.99 18.77
CA ASN A 983 1.72 11.49 18.61
C ASN A 983 2.62 11.27 19.85
N PHE A 984 2.17 10.51 20.87
CA PHE A 984 2.94 10.24 22.10
C PHE A 984 4.35 9.71 21.83
N LYS A 985 4.48 8.69 20.96
CA LYS A 985 5.78 8.10 20.62
C LYS A 985 6.70 9.11 19.95
N LEU A 986 6.17 9.90 19.01
CA LEU A 986 6.91 10.93 18.29
C LEU A 986 7.48 11.99 19.23
N PHE A 987 6.65 12.55 20.12
CA PHE A 987 7.14 13.53 21.09
C PHE A 987 8.11 12.91 22.10
N SER A 988 7.85 11.68 22.58
CA SER A 988 8.78 10.95 23.46
C SER A 988 10.14 10.63 22.79
N GLN A 989 10.15 10.47 21.46
CA GLN A 989 11.35 10.28 20.64
C GLN A 989 12.10 11.60 20.43
N ALA A 990 11.39 12.66 20.04
CA ALA A 990 11.95 13.98 19.84
C ALA A 990 12.50 14.59 21.12
N LYS A 991 11.74 14.52 22.23
CA LYS A 991 12.14 15.00 23.56
C LYS A 991 13.46 14.37 24.01
N ARG A 992 13.57 13.05 23.99
CA ARG A 992 14.82 12.34 24.37
C ARG A 992 16.01 12.77 23.51
N SER A 993 15.80 12.91 22.20
CA SER A 993 16.86 13.27 21.25
C SER A 993 17.33 14.72 21.44
N LEU A 994 16.41 15.67 21.64
CA LEU A 994 16.72 17.09 21.85
C LEU A 994 17.25 17.38 23.26
N GLN A 995 16.74 16.71 24.30
CA GLN A 995 17.27 16.79 25.66
C GLN A 995 18.73 16.33 25.71
N SER A 996 19.05 15.22 25.03
CA SER A 996 20.43 14.71 24.95
C SER A 996 21.41 15.71 24.33
N VAL A 997 20.97 16.53 23.36
CA VAL A 997 21.78 17.65 22.83
C VAL A 997 21.96 18.76 23.86
N VAL A 998 20.89 19.18 24.54
CA VAL A 998 20.97 20.22 25.57
C VAL A 998 21.89 19.78 26.71
N ASP A 999 21.78 18.53 27.17
CA ASP A 999 22.59 17.98 28.27
C ASP A 999 24.09 17.90 27.91
N MET A 1000 24.42 17.44 26.69
CA MET A 1000 25.80 17.41 26.19
C MET A 1000 26.47 18.78 26.25
N LEU A 1001 25.71 19.85 26.02
CA LEU A 1001 26.22 21.22 25.93
C LEU A 1001 26.25 21.97 27.26
N LEU A 1002 25.62 21.42 28.30
CA LEU A 1002 25.62 21.96 29.66
C LEU A 1002 26.62 21.25 30.59
N GLN A 1003 27.10 20.07 30.21
CA GLN A 1003 28.14 19.35 30.96
C GLN A 1003 29.56 19.86 30.63
N PRO A 1004 30.42 20.10 31.63
CA PRO A 1004 31.83 20.39 31.38
C PRO A 1004 32.58 19.12 30.93
N LEU A 1005 33.34 19.23 29.83
CA LEU A 1005 34.25 18.17 29.37
C LEU A 1005 35.22 17.76 30.49
N ASN A 1006 35.12 16.50 30.95
CA ASN A 1006 35.86 15.99 32.09
C ASN A 1006 37.27 15.51 31.65
N PRO A 1007 38.37 16.19 32.02
CA PRO A 1007 39.67 16.03 31.37
C PRO A 1007 40.55 14.93 32.00
N LEU A 1008 39.97 13.78 32.35
CA LEU A 1008 40.67 12.64 32.93
C LEU A 1008 40.16 11.34 32.30
N GLY A 1009 41.03 10.64 31.56
CA GLY A 1009 40.65 9.40 30.86
C GLY A 1009 41.67 8.85 29.85
N MET A 1010 42.71 9.60 29.48
CA MET A 1010 43.81 9.11 28.63
C MET A 1010 45.12 9.03 29.41
N GLU A 1011 45.39 7.89 30.06
CA GLU A 1011 46.75 7.50 30.43
C GLU A 1011 47.08 6.08 29.93
N THR A 1012 47.99 6.04 28.95
CA THR A 1012 48.97 5.00 28.67
C THR A 1012 48.60 3.52 28.82
N SER A 1013 48.52 2.83 27.68
CA SER A 1013 49.39 1.67 27.47
C SER A 1013 49.94 1.71 26.04
N SER A 1014 51.18 1.26 25.84
CA SER A 1014 51.90 1.43 24.58
C SER A 1014 52.51 0.12 24.07
N THR A 1015 52.32 -0.14 22.78
CA THR A 1015 53.14 -1.06 21.99
C THR A 1015 53.14 -0.57 20.54
N SER A 1016 54.27 -0.73 19.85
CA SER A 1016 54.53 -0.13 18.54
C SER A 1016 54.62 -1.18 17.44
N LEU A 1017 54.08 -0.87 16.26
CA LEU A 1017 54.52 -1.47 14.99
C LEU A 1017 53.95 -0.72 13.78
N GLY A 1018 54.78 -0.58 12.73
CA GLY A 1018 54.38 -0.46 11.31
C GLY A 1018 53.56 0.75 10.88
N ALA A 1019 54.15 1.65 10.09
CA ALA A 1019 53.40 2.70 9.41
C ALA A 1019 52.92 2.24 8.02
N GLU A 1020 51.61 2.05 7.89
CA GLU A 1020 50.84 2.35 6.67
C GLU A 1020 49.61 3.16 7.12
N MET A 1021 49.21 4.18 6.35
CA MET A 1021 47.96 4.90 6.63
C MET A 1021 46.80 4.19 5.95
N PRO A 1022 45.77 3.72 6.68
CA PRO A 1022 44.52 3.33 6.06
C PRO A 1022 43.89 4.53 5.35
N SER A 1023 43.15 4.26 4.27
CA SER A 1023 42.21 5.18 3.64
C SER A 1023 41.05 5.55 4.59
N ALA A 1024 40.11 6.35 4.10
CA ALA A 1024 39.05 7.02 4.87
C ALA A 1024 37.95 6.08 5.44
N ASP A 1025 38.32 4.89 5.91
CA ASP A 1025 37.43 3.76 6.17
C ASP A 1025 36.91 3.73 7.62
N TRP A 1026 36.46 4.89 8.13
CA TRP A 1026 35.68 5.00 9.38
C TRP A 1026 34.16 5.08 9.15
N MET A 1027 33.73 4.91 7.90
CA MET A 1027 32.32 4.82 7.50
C MET A 1027 31.90 3.36 7.29
N VAL A 1028 31.55 2.65 8.37
CA VAL A 1028 30.71 1.43 8.30
C VAL A 1028 29.71 1.46 9.49
N PRO A 1029 28.39 1.19 9.30
CA PRO A 1029 27.36 1.58 10.28
C PRO A 1029 26.89 0.48 11.28
N ASP A 1030 27.43 -0.72 11.20
CA ASP A 1030 26.72 -1.99 11.47
C ASP A 1030 26.49 -2.41 12.95
N TYR A 1031 26.41 -1.49 13.93
CA TYR A 1031 26.31 -1.86 15.35
C TYR A 1031 25.25 -1.16 16.23
N CYS A 1032 24.31 -0.41 15.63
CA CYS A 1032 23.18 0.21 16.37
C CYS A 1032 21.83 0.19 15.62
N GLY A 1033 21.65 -0.68 14.62
CA GLY A 1033 20.34 -0.89 13.96
C GLY A 1033 19.85 0.26 13.08
N PHE A 1034 20.75 1.05 12.50
CA PHE A 1034 20.44 2.12 11.54
C PHE A 1034 21.43 2.09 10.38
N ASP A 1035 21.04 1.48 9.24
CA ASP A 1035 21.89 1.39 8.05
C ASP A 1035 22.27 2.77 7.51
N GLY A 1036 23.57 3.00 7.33
CA GLY A 1036 24.16 4.33 7.10
C GLY A 1036 24.34 4.78 5.66
N ASP A 1037 23.94 3.97 4.67
CA ASP A 1037 24.14 4.24 3.23
C ASP A 1037 23.05 5.12 2.59
N PHE A 1038 22.51 6.08 3.36
CA PHE A 1038 21.45 6.99 2.89
C PHE A 1038 21.90 8.45 2.76
N TRP A 1039 22.68 8.71 1.71
CA TRP A 1039 22.67 9.99 1.00
C TRP A 1039 22.45 9.80 -0.51
#